data_AF-A0A1Q9ERB3-F1
#
_entry.id   AF-A0A1Q9ERB3-F1
#
_cell.length_a   1.000
_cell.length_b   1.000
_cell.length_c   1.000
_cell.angle_alpha   90.00
_cell.angle_beta   90.00
_cell.angle_gamma   90.00
#
_symmetry.space_group_name_H-M   'P 1'
#
loop_
_entity.id
_entity.type
_entity.pdbx_description
1 polymer ?
#
loop_
_entity_poly.entity_id
_entity_poly.type
_entity_poly.pdbx_seq_one_letter_code
_entity_poly.pdbx_strand_id
1 'polypeptide(L)'
;MDNSARLRDFALVAAGAGLALAALLVEHRLRQRKKEWLPTCRAAWLQEPASPLGRPRIAVVATGSVASVKIPELVEKLSEIADVTVVLTAPAEVMTSQQVAGRYSPERYRAWEALQRGGVHVLRDIDEWDGYEDVSSDSVVHIELRRWADVALVAPCSANTLAKLALGLCDNLATSFLRAWDPEKPLLLAPAMNTLMWEHPSTAQHLNTLQARGSIIIPPISKKLACGDVGRGALAPVSDILQASKEAFEGAATRRASSGIGSWRFHGFEEWRPAKDACHLRGCAGSQRVHLVTSEAQGREACADLTQGIQVDQESEDEEAELKAVLNPLSPTVALDCEGVRLGRFGRISLLQLQGSEGQVILGDALRTGVVKAFAPLLESRQIVKVIHDCREDSAALFHQHGIHLRAVFDTQASHAVLEKRAGREAYQASASELLKQYLHIEPEQTELKSAMLQDPGLWARRPLSKGLVRYALHSVSHLHQLHQSLVAAGKENSSTALEEFARASKRAAEYRVLNSNFPTAQSMAKIGTRLWALVASRTADKLLLKLNAGRVGMVSTPGALRRFKEVQLGDLVLCCVSGVSLDGRYIYLDRYDHDWDFFDHQLRPAQEPEVGAYGREHRFRTSLFSDDVDPLLQRGLPGLQMEATDAWDASPEDLDASVPEGFED
;
A
#
# COMPACT_ATOMS: atom_id res chain seq x y z
N MET A 1 28.68 84.16 30.68
CA MET A 1 28.38 82.91 31.41
C MET A 1 27.43 82.12 30.52
N ASP A 2 27.94 81.02 29.99
CA ASP A 2 27.49 80.43 28.74
C ASP A 2 26.22 79.60 28.92
N ASN A 3 25.06 80.20 28.60
CA ASN A 3 23.75 79.55 28.60
C ASN A 3 23.59 78.50 27.48
N SER A 4 24.59 78.29 26.61
CA SER A 4 24.48 77.34 25.50
C SER A 4 24.58 75.87 25.92
N ALA A 5 25.29 75.55 27.02
CA ALA A 5 25.45 74.18 27.50
C ALA A 5 24.16 73.63 28.15
N ARG A 6 23.49 74.44 28.99
CA ARG A 6 22.23 74.04 29.64
C ARG A 6 21.06 73.92 28.67
N LEU A 7 21.02 74.72 27.60
CA LEU A 7 20.01 74.61 26.55
C LEU A 7 20.20 73.38 25.66
N ARG A 8 21.45 72.93 25.43
CA ARG A 8 21.73 71.68 24.70
C ARG A 8 21.35 70.44 25.50
N ASP A 9 21.60 70.43 26.80
CA ASP A 9 21.23 69.30 27.66
C ASP A 9 19.70 69.21 27.84
N PHE A 10 19.00 70.35 27.98
CA PHE A 10 17.54 70.35 28.01
C PHE A 10 16.93 69.95 26.66
N ALA A 11 17.52 70.36 25.54
CA ALA A 11 17.08 69.97 24.21
C ALA A 11 17.32 68.47 23.92
N LEU A 12 18.43 67.88 24.40
CA LEU A 12 18.68 66.44 24.27
C LEU A 12 17.74 65.59 25.13
N VAL A 13 17.47 66.03 26.37
CA VAL A 13 16.52 65.33 27.26
C VAL A 13 15.09 65.49 26.77
N ALA A 14 14.70 66.67 26.27
CA ALA A 14 13.39 66.90 25.66
C ALA A 14 13.22 66.16 24.33
N ALA A 15 14.28 66.05 23.51
CA ALA A 15 14.26 65.25 22.28
C ALA A 15 14.19 63.74 22.58
N GLY A 16 14.91 63.26 23.60
CA GLY A 16 14.86 61.86 24.05
C GLY A 16 13.51 61.47 24.67
N ALA A 17 12.93 62.35 25.51
CA ALA A 17 11.59 62.15 26.07
C ALA A 17 10.50 62.29 25.00
N GLY A 18 10.67 63.21 24.03
CA GLY A 18 9.79 63.35 22.88
C GLY A 18 9.83 62.15 21.93
N LEU A 19 11.01 61.56 21.70
CA LEU A 19 11.18 60.33 20.93
C LEU A 19 10.63 59.11 21.66
N ALA A 20 10.79 59.01 22.98
CA ALA A 20 10.22 57.93 23.77
C ALA A 20 8.69 58.02 23.85
N LEU A 21 8.14 59.23 24.01
CA LEU A 21 6.70 59.46 23.99
C LEU A 21 6.12 59.27 22.58
N ALA A 22 6.83 59.68 21.53
CA ALA A 22 6.46 59.41 20.14
C ALA A 22 6.54 57.91 19.83
N ALA A 23 7.55 57.19 20.31
CA ALA A 23 7.65 55.74 20.17
C ALA A 23 6.53 55.04 20.93
N LEU A 24 6.22 55.45 22.17
CA LEU A 24 5.08 54.92 22.94
C LEU A 24 3.72 55.29 22.34
N LEU A 25 3.57 56.49 21.74
CA LEU A 25 2.34 56.89 21.04
C LEU A 25 2.21 56.21 19.68
N VAL A 26 3.31 55.94 18.99
CA VAL A 26 3.35 55.13 17.77
C VAL A 26 3.07 53.68 18.11
N GLU A 27 3.65 53.13 19.17
CA GLU A 27 3.40 51.76 19.63
C GLU A 27 1.98 51.62 20.20
N HIS A 28 1.45 52.63 20.89
CA HIS A 28 0.07 52.68 21.35
C HIS A 28 -0.90 52.90 20.18
N ARG A 29 -0.59 53.74 19.18
CA ARG A 29 -1.37 53.88 17.93
C ARG A 29 -1.26 52.65 17.05
N LEU A 30 -0.15 51.91 17.05
CA LEU A 30 0.01 50.63 16.36
C LEU A 30 -0.77 49.53 17.09
N ARG A 31 -0.81 49.55 18.43
CA ARG A 31 -1.65 48.65 19.26
C ARG A 31 -3.14 48.99 19.17
N GLN A 32 -3.50 50.27 19.03
CA GLN A 32 -4.88 50.75 18.81
C GLN A 32 -5.33 50.49 17.36
N ARG A 33 -4.46 50.73 16.35
CA ARG A 33 -4.72 50.35 14.94
C ARG A 33 -4.82 48.83 14.74
N LYS A 34 -4.01 48.03 15.45
CA LYS A 34 -4.17 46.55 15.47
C LYS A 34 -5.44 46.07 16.18
N LYS A 35 -6.08 46.91 17.00
CA LYS A 35 -7.35 46.59 17.67
C LYS A 35 -8.59 47.11 16.93
N GLU A 36 -8.45 48.15 16.10
CA GLU A 36 -9.59 48.80 15.42
C GLU A 36 -9.62 48.58 13.90
N TRP A 37 -8.60 47.97 13.31
CA TRP A 37 -8.59 47.50 11.92
C TRP A 37 -8.00 46.10 11.83
N LEU A 38 -8.84 45.11 12.07
CA LEU A 38 -8.76 43.86 11.30
C LEU A 38 -10.04 43.85 10.48
N PRO A 39 -9.99 43.90 9.13
CA PRO A 39 -10.93 43.07 8.40
C PRO A 39 -10.57 41.67 8.89
N THR A 40 -11.28 41.16 9.88
CA THR A 40 -11.08 39.78 10.31
C THR A 40 -11.32 38.97 9.06
N CYS A 41 -10.25 38.38 8.52
CA CYS A 41 -10.32 37.45 7.40
C CYS A 41 -11.58 36.61 7.60
N ARG A 42 -12.43 36.44 6.57
CA ARG A 42 -13.70 35.72 6.71
C ARG A 42 -13.52 34.28 7.22
N ALA A 43 -12.29 33.78 7.19
CA ALA A 43 -11.86 32.48 7.67
C ALA A 43 -11.11 32.50 9.04
N ALA A 44 -11.02 33.66 9.73
CA ALA A 44 -10.27 33.80 10.99
C ALA A 44 -10.76 32.86 12.11
N TRP A 45 -12.03 32.47 12.09
CA TRP A 45 -12.63 31.49 13.00
C TRP A 45 -12.00 30.09 12.89
N LEU A 46 -11.33 29.76 11.77
CA LEU A 46 -10.62 28.48 11.62
C LEU A 46 -9.46 28.33 12.62
N GLN A 47 -8.93 29.45 13.13
CA GLN A 47 -7.82 29.47 14.08
C GLN A 47 -8.28 29.27 15.54
N GLU A 48 -9.58 29.20 15.80
CA GLU A 48 -10.09 28.99 17.16
C GLU A 48 -9.74 27.57 17.65
N PRO A 49 -9.17 27.43 18.88
CA PRO A 49 -8.71 26.14 19.38
C PRO A 49 -9.86 25.14 19.48
N ALA A 50 -9.60 23.90 19.05
CA ALA A 50 -10.59 22.84 19.13
C ALA A 50 -10.91 22.46 20.59
N SER A 51 -12.19 22.42 20.95
CA SER A 51 -12.62 21.89 22.24
C SER A 51 -12.33 20.37 22.29
N PRO A 52 -11.65 19.85 23.32
CA PRO A 52 -11.29 18.43 23.42
C PRO A 52 -12.49 17.47 23.58
N LEU A 53 -13.69 18.01 23.84
CA LEU A 53 -14.97 17.28 23.89
C LEU A 53 -15.93 17.72 22.76
N GLY A 54 -15.40 18.36 21.72
CA GLY A 54 -16.18 18.97 20.65
C GLY A 54 -16.88 17.97 19.73
N ARG A 55 -17.95 18.43 19.07
CA ARG A 55 -18.60 17.69 17.98
C ARG A 55 -17.60 17.47 16.84
N PRO A 56 -17.73 16.38 16.06
CA PRO A 56 -16.84 16.15 14.93
C PRO A 56 -16.99 17.25 13.88
N ARG A 57 -15.89 17.60 13.21
CA ARG A 57 -15.84 18.69 12.24
C ARG A 57 -15.76 18.17 10.80
N ILE A 58 -16.67 18.61 9.92
CA ILE A 58 -16.72 18.19 8.52
C ILE A 58 -16.65 19.38 7.56
N ALA A 59 -15.73 19.31 6.60
CA ALA A 59 -15.65 20.23 5.48
C ALA A 59 -16.36 19.63 4.26
N VAL A 60 -17.47 20.24 3.84
CA VAL A 60 -18.27 19.83 2.69
C VAL A 60 -17.86 20.64 1.46
N VAL A 61 -17.21 20.01 0.50
CA VAL A 61 -16.82 20.61 -0.77
C VAL A 61 -17.92 20.34 -1.81
N ALA A 62 -18.64 21.39 -2.21
CA ALA A 62 -19.61 21.31 -3.29
C ALA A 62 -18.98 21.75 -4.62
N THR A 63 -19.17 20.94 -5.65
CA THR A 63 -18.55 21.17 -6.96
C THR A 63 -19.60 21.41 -8.05
N GLY A 64 -19.17 21.74 -9.27
CA GLY A 64 -20.05 22.02 -10.41
C GLY A 64 -20.87 20.84 -10.90
N SER A 65 -22.00 20.58 -10.25
CA SER A 65 -23.03 19.59 -10.64
C SER A 65 -24.41 20.16 -10.34
N VAL A 66 -25.43 19.78 -11.12
CA VAL A 66 -26.82 20.18 -10.85
C VAL A 66 -27.27 19.69 -9.46
N ALA A 67 -26.68 18.59 -8.97
CA ALA A 67 -26.98 18.08 -7.63
C ALA A 67 -26.58 19.03 -6.48
N SER A 68 -25.80 20.08 -6.74
CA SER A 68 -25.44 21.09 -5.74
C SER A 68 -26.65 21.89 -5.23
N VAL A 69 -27.80 21.83 -5.91
CA VAL A 69 -29.08 22.36 -5.37
C VAL A 69 -29.52 21.64 -4.08
N LYS A 70 -28.94 20.48 -3.76
CA LYS A 70 -29.19 19.70 -2.54
C LYS A 70 -28.26 20.00 -1.38
N ILE A 71 -27.27 20.89 -1.55
CA ILE A 71 -26.38 21.30 -0.45
C ILE A 71 -27.15 21.84 0.75
N PRO A 72 -28.20 22.67 0.60
CA PRO A 72 -29.03 23.09 1.73
C PRO A 72 -29.57 21.92 2.57
N GLU A 73 -30.10 20.88 1.93
CA GLU A 73 -30.60 19.66 2.60
C GLU A 73 -29.48 18.90 3.31
N LEU A 74 -28.36 18.72 2.61
CA LEU A 74 -27.23 17.94 3.11
C LEU A 74 -26.61 18.60 4.34
N VAL A 75 -26.40 19.92 4.29
CA VAL A 75 -25.82 20.67 5.39
C VAL A 75 -26.76 20.69 6.58
N GLU A 76 -28.06 20.94 6.37
CA GLU A 76 -29.06 20.88 7.44
C GLU A 76 -28.96 19.57 8.23
N LYS A 77 -28.88 18.44 7.52
CA LYS A 77 -28.77 17.13 8.15
C LYS A 77 -27.40 16.87 8.78
N LEU A 78 -26.31 17.31 8.16
CA LEU A 78 -24.97 17.14 8.73
C LEU A 78 -24.79 17.99 9.99
N SER A 79 -25.41 19.18 10.05
CA SER A 79 -25.39 20.05 11.22
C SER A 79 -26.08 19.44 12.44
N GLU A 80 -26.93 18.41 12.27
CA GLU A 80 -27.51 17.63 13.38
C GLU A 80 -26.46 16.74 14.07
N ILE A 81 -25.38 16.36 13.38
CA ILE A 81 -24.38 15.38 13.88
C ILE A 81 -22.96 15.93 13.98
N ALA A 82 -22.64 17.04 13.32
CA ALA A 82 -21.30 17.58 13.20
C ALA A 82 -21.30 19.12 13.12
N ASP A 83 -20.14 19.72 13.36
CA ASP A 83 -19.87 21.10 13.01
C ASP A 83 -19.47 21.15 11.53
N VAL A 84 -20.18 21.96 10.74
CA VAL A 84 -20.11 21.92 9.28
C VAL A 84 -19.56 23.23 8.73
N THR A 85 -18.59 23.11 7.83
CA THR A 85 -18.15 24.21 6.95
C THR A 85 -18.29 23.80 5.51
N VAL A 86 -18.67 24.72 4.64
CA VAL A 86 -18.88 24.45 3.22
C VAL A 86 -17.85 25.18 2.37
N VAL A 87 -17.27 24.48 1.40
CA VAL A 87 -16.41 25.07 0.36
C VAL A 87 -17.11 24.96 -0.97
N LEU A 88 -17.28 26.08 -1.68
CA LEU A 88 -17.94 26.13 -2.97
C LEU A 88 -16.92 26.43 -4.06
N THR A 89 -16.85 25.56 -5.07
CA THR A 89 -16.26 25.96 -6.36
C THR A 89 -17.16 26.99 -7.04
N ALA A 90 -16.60 27.85 -7.90
CA ALA A 90 -17.39 28.87 -8.60
C ALA A 90 -18.67 28.34 -9.30
N PRO A 91 -18.68 27.18 -10.01
CA PRO A 91 -19.91 26.64 -10.57
C PRO A 91 -20.92 26.14 -9.51
N ALA A 92 -20.45 25.68 -8.34
CA ALA A 92 -21.33 25.26 -7.26
C ALA A 92 -22.04 26.45 -6.61
N GLU A 93 -21.36 27.59 -6.48
CA GLU A 93 -21.92 28.84 -5.94
C GLU A 93 -23.19 29.28 -6.69
N VAL A 94 -23.17 29.16 -8.03
CA VAL A 94 -24.35 29.42 -8.87
C VAL A 94 -25.51 28.49 -8.52
N MET A 95 -25.23 27.19 -8.39
CA MET A 95 -26.25 26.17 -8.11
C MET A 95 -26.83 26.28 -6.69
N THR A 96 -26.02 26.73 -5.72
CA THR A 96 -26.44 26.95 -4.34
C THR A 96 -27.07 28.31 -4.11
N SER A 97 -27.21 29.16 -5.13
CA SER A 97 -27.80 30.49 -5.00
C SER A 97 -29.32 30.46 -4.76
N GLN A 98 -29.87 31.56 -4.24
CA GLN A 98 -31.32 31.72 -4.06
C GLN A 98 -32.11 31.55 -5.36
N GLN A 99 -31.52 31.93 -6.50
CA GLN A 99 -32.19 31.85 -7.80
C GLN A 99 -32.34 30.41 -8.28
N VAL A 100 -31.43 29.51 -7.88
CA VAL A 100 -31.43 28.10 -8.31
C VAL A 100 -31.91 27.19 -7.19
N ALA A 101 -31.13 27.03 -6.11
CA ALA A 101 -31.50 26.20 -4.97
C ALA A 101 -32.75 26.72 -4.25
N GLY A 102 -32.87 28.05 -4.10
CA GLY A 102 -34.05 28.66 -3.47
C GLY A 102 -35.35 28.48 -4.23
N ARG A 103 -35.30 28.34 -5.57
CA ARG A 103 -36.47 27.96 -6.39
C ARG A 103 -36.72 26.46 -6.36
N TYR A 104 -35.67 25.64 -6.30
CA TYR A 104 -35.78 24.18 -6.24
C TYR A 104 -36.43 23.71 -4.92
N SER A 105 -36.02 24.26 -3.79
CA SER A 105 -36.59 23.96 -2.48
C SER A 105 -36.54 25.18 -1.55
N PRO A 106 -37.59 26.03 -1.57
CA PRO A 106 -37.63 27.27 -0.78
C PRO A 106 -37.45 27.06 0.72
N GLU A 107 -38.06 26.00 1.28
CA GLU A 107 -38.01 25.70 2.72
C GLU A 107 -36.59 25.36 3.17
N ARG A 108 -35.92 24.46 2.43
CA ARG A 108 -34.54 24.05 2.74
C ARG A 108 -33.54 25.18 2.53
N TYR A 109 -33.78 26.03 1.53
CA TYR A 109 -32.95 27.22 1.33
C TYR A 109 -33.04 28.20 2.50
N ARG A 110 -34.24 28.41 3.07
CA ARG A 110 -34.40 29.23 4.29
C ARG A 110 -33.68 28.61 5.50
N ALA A 111 -33.73 27.29 5.65
CA ALA A 111 -32.99 26.58 6.69
C ALA A 111 -31.47 26.77 6.53
N TRP A 112 -30.97 26.68 5.30
CA TRP A 112 -29.57 26.96 4.96
C TRP A 112 -29.14 28.40 5.27
N GLU A 113 -29.97 29.40 4.98
CA GLU A 113 -29.70 30.79 5.38
C GLU A 113 -29.69 30.97 6.90
N ALA A 114 -30.55 30.24 7.62
CA ALA A 114 -30.57 30.26 9.08
C ALA A 114 -29.31 29.61 9.67
N LEU A 115 -28.85 28.48 9.10
CA LEU A 115 -27.61 27.80 9.51
C LEU A 115 -26.38 28.67 9.27
N GLN A 116 -26.32 29.41 8.16
CA GLN A 116 -25.23 30.36 7.92
C GLN A 116 -25.20 31.49 8.96
N ARG A 117 -26.37 32.04 9.33
CA ARG A 117 -26.47 33.00 10.44
C ARG A 117 -26.13 32.38 11.80
N GLY A 118 -26.30 31.06 11.94
CA GLY A 118 -26.03 30.27 13.13
C GLY A 118 -24.61 29.69 13.23
N GLY A 119 -23.70 30.01 12.31
CA GLY A 119 -22.28 29.62 12.39
C GLY A 119 -21.79 28.60 11.35
N VAL A 120 -22.62 28.17 10.39
CA VAL A 120 -22.13 27.41 9.23
C VAL A 120 -21.47 28.36 8.24
N HIS A 121 -20.15 28.28 8.11
CA HIS A 121 -19.39 29.15 7.22
C HIS A 121 -19.34 28.59 5.79
N VAL A 122 -19.36 29.49 4.82
CA VAL A 122 -19.25 29.18 3.38
C VAL A 122 -18.01 29.87 2.83
N LEU A 123 -17.07 29.08 2.33
CA LEU A 123 -15.79 29.52 1.76
C LEU A 123 -15.79 29.34 0.24
N ARG A 124 -15.20 30.29 -0.47
CA ARG A 124 -15.04 30.36 -1.92
C ARG A 124 -13.60 30.72 -2.24
N ASP A 125 -13.23 30.62 -3.52
CA ASP A 125 -11.87 30.93 -3.98
C ASP A 125 -11.42 32.37 -3.60
N ILE A 126 -12.34 33.33 -3.58
CA ILE A 126 -12.04 34.71 -3.16
C ILE A 126 -11.68 34.81 -1.67
N ASP A 127 -12.22 33.93 -0.84
CA ASP A 127 -11.98 33.95 0.61
C ASP A 127 -10.58 33.42 0.96
N GLU A 128 -9.88 32.74 0.02
CA GLU A 128 -8.50 32.25 0.22
C GLU A 128 -7.49 33.39 0.38
N TRP A 129 -7.73 34.50 -0.30
CA TRP A 129 -6.83 35.65 -0.38
C TRP A 129 -7.42 36.92 0.26
N ASP A 130 -8.61 36.82 0.86
CA ASP A 130 -9.29 37.93 1.51
C ASP A 130 -8.53 38.35 2.78
N GLY A 131 -7.87 39.51 2.71
CA GLY A 131 -7.05 40.05 3.81
C GLY A 131 -5.67 39.41 3.97
N TYR A 132 -5.17 38.67 2.96
CA TYR A 132 -3.81 38.14 2.96
C TYR A 132 -2.82 39.19 2.41
N GLU A 133 -2.05 39.82 3.30
CA GLU A 133 -1.12 40.91 2.99
C GLU A 133 0.34 40.52 3.25
N ASP A 134 0.60 39.67 4.26
CA ASP A 134 1.94 39.32 4.73
C ASP A 134 2.12 37.81 4.91
N VAL A 135 3.03 37.24 4.10
CA VAL A 135 3.39 35.81 4.12
C VAL A 135 3.90 35.35 5.49
N SER A 136 4.49 36.24 6.28
CA SER A 136 5.10 35.89 7.56
C SER A 136 4.11 35.81 8.73
N SER A 137 2.94 36.44 8.60
CA SER A 137 2.00 36.58 9.71
C SER A 137 0.57 36.11 9.39
N ASP A 138 0.18 36.07 8.11
CA ASP A 138 -1.17 35.67 7.72
C ASP A 138 -1.29 34.16 7.49
N SER A 139 -2.42 33.59 7.94
CA SER A 139 -2.69 32.16 7.76
C SER A 139 -3.26 31.87 6.37
N VAL A 140 -2.81 30.76 5.78
CA VAL A 140 -3.34 30.29 4.50
C VAL A 140 -4.62 29.46 4.73
N VAL A 141 -5.75 29.94 4.20
CA VAL A 141 -7.10 29.41 4.50
C VAL A 141 -7.22 27.90 4.25
N HIS A 142 -6.72 27.38 3.13
CA HIS A 142 -6.83 25.94 2.84
C HIS A 142 -6.02 25.06 3.81
N ILE A 143 -4.93 25.58 4.38
CA ILE A 143 -4.13 24.88 5.39
C ILE A 143 -4.85 24.87 6.73
N GLU A 144 -5.42 26.01 7.12
CA GLU A 144 -6.22 26.10 8.35
C GLU A 144 -7.49 25.24 8.27
N LEU A 145 -8.15 25.22 7.11
CA LEU A 145 -9.30 24.35 6.88
C LEU A 145 -8.93 22.86 7.02
N ARG A 146 -7.76 22.46 6.53
CA ARG A 146 -7.20 21.11 6.69
C ARG A 146 -6.88 20.76 8.14
N ARG A 147 -6.45 21.74 8.94
CA ARG A 147 -6.24 21.57 10.39
C ARG A 147 -7.58 21.42 11.11
N TRP A 148 -8.54 22.27 10.78
CA TRP A 148 -9.86 22.33 11.39
C TRP A 148 -10.72 21.09 11.14
N ALA A 149 -10.77 20.60 9.89
CA ALA A 149 -11.66 19.51 9.51
C ALA A 149 -11.14 18.13 9.94
N ASP A 150 -12.02 17.29 10.47
CA ASP A 150 -11.73 15.88 10.79
C ASP A 150 -12.03 14.97 9.60
N VAL A 151 -13.03 15.37 8.81
CA VAL A 151 -13.52 14.66 7.64
C VAL A 151 -13.68 15.65 6.49
N ALA A 152 -13.24 15.27 5.29
CA ALA A 152 -13.53 16.01 4.06
C ALA A 152 -14.55 15.23 3.24
N LEU A 153 -15.62 15.90 2.82
CA LEU A 153 -16.69 15.32 2.00
C LEU A 153 -16.85 16.14 0.72
N VAL A 154 -16.60 15.55 -0.44
CA VAL A 154 -16.86 16.17 -1.74
C VAL A 154 -18.20 15.67 -2.27
N ALA A 155 -19.26 16.44 -2.04
CA ALA A 155 -20.63 16.06 -2.39
C ALA A 155 -21.43 17.29 -2.85
N PRO A 156 -21.85 17.36 -4.13
CA PRO A 156 -21.48 16.45 -5.21
C PRO A 156 -20.03 16.61 -5.66
N CYS A 157 -19.42 15.52 -6.11
CA CYS A 157 -18.15 15.50 -6.82
C CYS A 157 -18.40 15.44 -8.34
N SER A 158 -18.15 16.55 -9.05
CA SER A 158 -18.28 16.65 -10.50
C SER A 158 -17.15 15.91 -11.20
N ALA A 159 -17.36 15.47 -12.44
CA ALA A 159 -16.32 14.80 -13.21
C ALA A 159 -15.03 15.65 -13.33
N ASN A 160 -15.18 16.98 -13.44
CA ASN A 160 -14.05 17.90 -13.51
C ASN A 160 -13.23 17.89 -12.21
N THR A 161 -13.88 18.01 -11.06
CA THR A 161 -13.16 17.98 -9.77
C THR A 161 -12.59 16.60 -9.50
N LEU A 162 -13.31 15.53 -9.84
CA LEU A 162 -12.82 14.16 -9.77
C LEU A 162 -11.53 13.98 -10.59
N ALA A 163 -11.48 14.50 -11.81
CA ALA A 163 -10.30 14.47 -12.65
C ALA A 163 -9.14 15.28 -12.04
N LYS A 164 -9.41 16.51 -11.56
CA LYS A 164 -8.40 17.34 -10.89
C LYS A 164 -7.78 16.64 -9.70
N LEU A 165 -8.59 16.01 -8.84
CA LEU A 165 -8.10 15.26 -7.68
C LEU A 165 -7.27 14.03 -8.10
N ALA A 166 -7.72 13.27 -9.11
CA ALA A 166 -6.99 12.11 -9.59
C ALA A 166 -5.62 12.50 -10.18
N LEU A 167 -5.56 13.60 -10.91
CA LEU A 167 -4.33 14.13 -11.52
C LEU A 167 -3.46 14.94 -10.55
N GLY A 168 -3.99 15.33 -9.39
CA GLY A 168 -3.27 16.09 -8.37
C GLY A 168 -3.19 17.59 -8.66
N LEU A 169 -4.15 18.14 -9.41
CA LEU A 169 -4.27 19.58 -9.67
C LEU A 169 -4.85 20.31 -8.44
N CYS A 170 -4.33 21.51 -8.16
CA CYS A 170 -4.70 22.36 -7.03
C CYS A 170 -4.77 23.83 -7.47
N ASP A 171 -5.79 24.18 -8.23
CA ASP A 171 -5.94 25.48 -8.91
C ASP A 171 -7.06 26.36 -8.34
N ASN A 172 -7.68 25.94 -7.23
CA ASN A 172 -8.72 26.67 -6.52
C ASN A 172 -8.76 26.25 -5.04
N LEU A 173 -9.51 26.97 -4.19
CA LEU A 173 -9.51 26.74 -2.74
C LEU A 173 -9.85 25.29 -2.39
N ALA A 174 -10.86 24.73 -3.05
CA ALA A 174 -11.30 23.35 -2.85
C ALA A 174 -10.22 22.32 -3.17
N THR A 175 -9.55 22.45 -4.31
CA THR A 175 -8.53 21.48 -4.76
C THR A 175 -7.20 21.68 -4.04
N SER A 176 -6.82 22.90 -3.66
CA SER A 176 -5.68 23.18 -2.78
C SER A 176 -5.87 22.57 -1.39
N PHE A 177 -7.06 22.76 -0.80
CA PHE A 177 -7.45 22.12 0.47
C PHE A 177 -7.35 20.60 0.39
N LEU A 178 -7.93 19.99 -0.64
CA LEU A 178 -7.92 18.54 -0.81
C LEU A 178 -6.54 17.98 -1.18
N ARG A 179 -5.68 18.77 -1.83
CA ARG A 179 -4.29 18.38 -2.14
C ARG A 179 -3.41 18.36 -0.89
N ALA A 180 -3.67 19.29 0.04
CA ALA A 180 -3.02 19.37 1.34
C ALA A 180 -3.62 18.41 2.40
N TRP A 181 -4.67 17.67 2.02
CA TRP A 181 -5.42 16.80 2.92
C TRP A 181 -4.51 15.74 3.56
N ASP A 182 -4.80 15.46 4.83
CA ASP A 182 -4.07 14.45 5.59
C ASP A 182 -4.51 13.04 5.15
N PRO A 183 -3.61 12.17 4.65
CA PRO A 183 -3.97 10.82 4.24
C PRO A 183 -4.56 9.96 5.38
N GLU A 184 -4.31 10.32 6.65
CA GLU A 184 -4.87 9.62 7.81
C GLU A 184 -6.32 10.03 8.11
N LYS A 185 -6.77 11.18 7.60
CA LYS A 185 -8.15 11.67 7.74
C LYS A 185 -9.02 11.18 6.58
N PRO A 186 -10.26 10.73 6.84
CA PRO A 186 -11.13 10.22 5.78
C PRO A 186 -11.52 11.31 4.77
N LEU A 187 -11.39 10.96 3.49
CA LEU A 187 -11.87 11.76 2.35
C LEU A 187 -12.98 11.00 1.64
N LEU A 188 -14.21 11.51 1.72
CA LEU A 188 -15.38 10.95 1.05
C LEU A 188 -15.66 11.70 -0.25
N LEU A 189 -15.92 10.97 -1.33
CA LEU A 189 -16.31 11.52 -2.62
C LEU A 189 -17.67 10.96 -2.99
N ALA A 190 -18.66 11.81 -3.25
CA ALA A 190 -19.98 11.44 -3.75
C ALA A 190 -20.16 11.95 -5.19
N PRO A 191 -19.75 11.16 -6.22
CA PRO A 191 -19.81 11.59 -7.61
C PRO A 191 -21.24 11.88 -8.05
N ALA A 192 -21.42 12.95 -8.83
CA ALA A 192 -22.70 13.26 -9.46
C ALA A 192 -22.51 13.94 -10.82
N MET A 193 -22.87 13.23 -11.88
CA MET A 193 -22.68 13.63 -13.27
C MET A 193 -23.67 12.91 -14.19
N ASN A 194 -23.77 13.34 -15.45
CA ASN A 194 -24.59 12.64 -16.44
C ASN A 194 -24.10 11.19 -16.64
N THR A 195 -25.01 10.27 -17.02
CA THR A 195 -24.67 8.85 -17.24
C THR A 195 -23.51 8.64 -18.20
N LEU A 196 -23.46 9.36 -19.32
CA LEU A 196 -22.37 9.23 -20.30
C LEU A 196 -21.04 9.73 -19.74
N MET A 197 -21.07 10.72 -18.84
CA MET A 197 -19.87 11.15 -18.11
C MET A 197 -19.45 10.10 -17.09
N TRP A 198 -20.40 9.44 -16.43
CA TRP A 198 -20.13 8.38 -15.47
C TRP A 198 -19.52 7.13 -16.13
N GLU A 199 -20.08 6.71 -17.27
CA GLU A 199 -19.63 5.57 -18.07
C GLU A 199 -18.35 5.87 -18.86
N HIS A 200 -17.91 7.12 -18.92
CA HIS A 200 -16.69 7.50 -19.61
C HIS A 200 -15.47 6.78 -18.98
N PRO A 201 -14.57 6.17 -19.78
CA PRO A 201 -13.43 5.42 -19.26
C PRO A 201 -12.52 6.22 -18.32
N SER A 202 -12.34 7.52 -18.57
CA SER A 202 -11.58 8.40 -17.67
C SER A 202 -12.18 8.50 -16.27
N THR A 203 -13.51 8.46 -16.14
CA THR A 203 -14.17 8.49 -14.82
C THR A 203 -13.80 7.24 -14.03
N ALA A 204 -13.83 6.06 -14.65
CA ALA A 204 -13.37 4.82 -14.02
C ALA A 204 -11.88 4.88 -13.61
N GLN A 205 -11.02 5.43 -14.46
CA GLN A 205 -9.59 5.61 -14.15
C GLN A 205 -9.36 6.58 -12.98
N HIS A 206 -10.09 7.69 -12.93
CA HIS A 206 -10.00 8.66 -11.84
C HIS A 206 -10.50 8.07 -10.52
N LEU A 207 -11.63 7.34 -10.54
CA LEU A 207 -12.16 6.64 -9.36
C LEU A 207 -11.17 5.61 -8.84
N ASN A 208 -10.62 4.77 -9.71
CA ASN A 208 -9.62 3.77 -9.32
C ASN A 208 -8.37 4.41 -8.70
N THR A 209 -7.92 5.54 -9.27
CA THR A 209 -6.76 6.29 -8.76
C THR A 209 -7.04 6.83 -7.36
N LEU A 210 -8.22 7.43 -7.14
CA LEU A 210 -8.58 8.04 -5.87
C LEU A 210 -8.87 6.99 -4.79
N GLN A 211 -9.50 5.86 -5.15
CA GLN A 211 -9.67 4.71 -4.27
C GLN A 211 -8.34 4.08 -3.87
N ALA A 212 -7.39 3.95 -4.81
CA ALA A 212 -6.05 3.48 -4.51
C ALA A 212 -5.29 4.42 -3.55
N ARG A 213 -5.63 5.71 -3.53
CA ARG A 213 -5.11 6.73 -2.61
C ARG A 213 -5.89 6.83 -1.28
N GLY A 214 -6.86 5.94 -1.04
CA GLY A 214 -7.62 5.89 0.21
C GLY A 214 -8.88 6.75 0.26
N SER A 215 -9.33 7.34 -0.87
CA SER A 215 -10.62 8.03 -0.92
C SER A 215 -11.79 7.04 -0.86
N ILE A 216 -12.80 7.36 -0.05
CA ILE A 216 -14.02 6.57 0.10
C ILE A 216 -15.03 7.07 -0.94
N ILE A 217 -15.47 6.19 -1.84
CA ILE A 217 -16.43 6.55 -2.89
C ILE A 217 -17.85 6.18 -2.44
N ILE A 218 -18.72 7.19 -2.35
CA ILE A 218 -20.16 7.04 -2.15
C ILE A 218 -20.79 6.91 -3.55
N PRO A 219 -21.22 5.72 -3.98
CA PRO A 219 -21.58 5.48 -5.37
C PRO A 219 -22.84 6.26 -5.79
N PRO A 220 -22.91 6.76 -7.04
CA PRO A 220 -24.11 7.37 -7.56
C PRO A 220 -25.22 6.34 -7.78
N ILE A 221 -26.45 6.81 -7.78
CA ILE A 221 -27.65 6.00 -8.04
C ILE A 221 -28.12 6.13 -9.48
N SER A 222 -28.94 5.16 -9.92
CA SER A 222 -29.66 5.21 -11.18
C SER A 222 -31.00 5.92 -11.00
N LYS A 223 -31.20 7.06 -11.66
CA LYS A 223 -32.48 7.80 -11.70
C LYS A 223 -32.66 8.45 -13.08
N LYS A 224 -33.88 8.92 -13.36
CA LYS A 224 -34.11 9.84 -14.49
C LYS A 224 -33.36 11.14 -14.20
N LEU A 225 -32.33 11.42 -15.00
CA LEU A 225 -31.43 12.55 -14.82
C LEU A 225 -32.07 13.86 -15.30
N ALA A 226 -31.49 14.99 -14.90
CA ALA A 226 -31.97 16.33 -15.30
C ALA A 226 -31.95 16.55 -16.83
N CYS A 227 -31.18 15.76 -17.58
CA CYS A 227 -31.14 15.75 -19.05
C CYS A 227 -32.24 14.91 -19.73
N GLY A 228 -32.98 14.09 -18.97
CA GLY A 228 -34.06 13.23 -19.48
C GLY A 228 -33.72 11.74 -19.58
N ASP A 229 -32.44 11.36 -19.55
CA ASP A 229 -31.98 9.96 -19.65
C ASP A 229 -32.17 9.17 -18.35
N VAL A 230 -32.47 7.88 -18.45
CA VAL A 230 -32.43 6.94 -17.31
C VAL A 230 -31.06 6.27 -17.28
N GLY A 231 -30.27 6.53 -16.25
CA GLY A 231 -28.97 5.89 -16.09
C GLY A 231 -28.26 6.24 -14.79
N ARG A 232 -27.10 5.62 -14.58
CA ARG A 232 -26.30 5.73 -13.35
C ARG A 232 -25.46 7.00 -13.38
N GLY A 233 -25.54 7.82 -12.34
CA GLY A 233 -24.78 9.07 -12.27
C GLY A 233 -25.40 10.14 -11.37
N ALA A 234 -26.64 9.94 -10.92
CA ALA A 234 -27.27 10.84 -9.96
C ALA A 234 -26.59 10.75 -8.59
N LEU A 235 -26.46 11.90 -7.91
CA LEU A 235 -25.94 11.95 -6.54
C LEU A 235 -26.66 10.95 -5.63
N ALA A 236 -25.91 10.28 -4.77
CA ALA A 236 -26.45 9.44 -3.72
C ALA A 236 -27.52 10.18 -2.89
N PRO A 237 -28.52 9.46 -2.35
CA PRO A 237 -29.45 10.03 -1.37
C PRO A 237 -28.70 10.71 -0.22
N VAL A 238 -29.25 11.81 0.29
CA VAL A 238 -28.63 12.53 1.42
C VAL A 238 -28.50 11.63 2.65
N SER A 239 -29.43 10.69 2.86
CA SER A 239 -29.36 9.64 3.89
C SER A 239 -28.08 8.81 3.81
N ASP A 240 -27.68 8.43 2.61
CA ASP A 240 -26.55 7.53 2.39
C ASP A 240 -25.24 8.29 2.59
N ILE A 241 -25.22 9.57 2.19
CA ILE A 241 -24.09 10.47 2.45
C ILE A 241 -23.93 10.75 3.96
N LEU A 242 -25.04 10.95 4.67
CA LEU A 242 -25.04 11.09 6.13
C LEU A 242 -24.51 9.83 6.82
N GLN A 243 -24.95 8.66 6.38
CA GLN A 243 -24.53 7.38 6.95
C GLN A 243 -23.02 7.17 6.76
N ALA A 244 -22.51 7.38 5.54
CA ALA A 244 -21.08 7.31 5.26
C ALA A 244 -20.27 8.34 6.08
N SER A 245 -20.85 9.51 6.35
CA SER A 245 -20.20 10.55 7.16
C SER A 245 -20.11 10.14 8.64
N LYS A 246 -21.15 9.51 9.20
CA LYS A 246 -21.14 8.95 10.57
C LYS A 246 -20.07 7.89 10.75
N GLU A 247 -20.01 6.93 9.81
CA GLU A 247 -18.99 5.88 9.80
C GLU A 247 -17.57 6.47 9.74
N ALA A 248 -17.38 7.54 8.96
CA ALA A 248 -16.11 8.25 8.88
C ALA A 248 -15.72 8.93 10.21
N PHE A 249 -16.67 9.49 10.95
CA PHE A 249 -16.43 10.09 12.27
C PHE A 249 -16.02 9.05 13.32
N GLU A 250 -16.71 7.91 13.35
CA GLU A 250 -16.39 6.80 14.26
C GLU A 250 -14.98 6.25 14.00
N GLY A 251 -14.62 6.08 12.73
CA GLY A 251 -13.27 5.70 12.34
C GLY A 251 -12.21 6.74 12.71
N ALA A 252 -12.52 8.04 12.64
CA ALA A 252 -11.60 9.11 13.03
C ALA A 252 -11.42 9.23 14.55
N ALA A 253 -12.47 9.02 15.34
CA ALA A 253 -12.41 9.01 16.81
C ALA A 253 -11.52 7.88 17.34
N THR A 254 -11.65 6.68 16.75
CA THR A 254 -10.83 5.51 17.10
C THR A 254 -9.34 5.77 16.81
N ARG A 255 -9.02 6.45 15.70
CA ARG A 255 -7.65 6.86 15.34
C ARG A 255 -7.06 7.97 16.22
N ARG A 256 -7.90 8.85 16.78
CA ARG A 256 -7.48 9.89 17.74
C ARG A 256 -7.19 9.35 19.13
N ALA A 257 -7.95 8.35 19.59
CA ALA A 257 -7.66 7.66 20.85
C ALA A 257 -6.28 6.97 20.82
N SER A 258 -5.87 6.45 19.66
CA SER A 258 -4.53 5.87 19.46
C SER A 258 -3.39 6.88 19.30
N SER A 259 -3.66 8.17 19.03
CA SER A 259 -2.63 9.21 18.84
C SER A 259 -2.40 10.10 20.08
N GLY A 260 -3.14 9.88 21.17
CA GLY A 260 -3.01 10.60 22.44
C GLY A 260 -1.95 10.08 23.42
N ILE A 261 -1.22 9.00 23.10
CA ILE A 261 -0.14 8.47 23.94
C ILE A 261 1.20 8.72 23.26
N GLY A 262 1.66 9.97 23.37
CA GLY A 262 3.06 10.32 23.26
C GLY A 262 3.81 9.84 24.50
N SER A 263 4.08 8.54 24.57
CA SER A 263 5.08 7.94 25.46
C SER A 263 5.59 6.69 24.78
N TRP A 264 6.51 6.88 23.84
CA TRP A 264 7.48 5.84 23.51
C TRP A 264 8.19 5.45 24.82
N ARG A 265 7.94 4.23 25.30
CA ARG A 265 8.86 3.53 26.19
C ARG A 265 9.21 2.20 25.54
N PHE A 266 10.37 2.21 24.87
CA PHE A 266 11.23 1.04 24.85
C PHE A 266 11.61 0.72 26.30
N HIS A 267 11.15 -0.41 26.82
CA HIS A 267 11.88 -1.20 27.80
C HIS A 267 12.39 -2.39 27.00
N GLY A 268 13.66 -2.43 26.60
CA GLY A 268 14.76 -2.75 27.51
C GLY A 268 14.96 -4.26 27.47
N PHE A 269 15.94 -4.71 26.67
CA PHE A 269 16.53 -6.04 26.81
C PHE A 269 16.99 -6.22 28.25
N GLU A 270 16.55 -7.28 28.94
CA GLU A 270 17.31 -7.86 30.05
C GLU A 270 16.90 -9.34 30.31
N GLU A 271 17.94 -10.17 30.34
CA GLU A 271 18.09 -11.59 30.71
C GLU A 271 16.87 -12.52 30.88
N TRP A 272 16.80 -13.53 30.00
CA TRP A 272 16.01 -14.75 30.17
C TRP A 272 16.72 -15.73 31.13
N ARG A 273 16.01 -16.22 32.16
CA ARG A 273 16.38 -17.40 32.95
C ARG A 273 15.32 -18.49 32.81
N PRO A 274 15.71 -19.79 32.77
CA PRO A 274 14.78 -20.87 32.46
C PRO A 274 14.01 -21.33 33.71
N ALA A 275 12.70 -21.54 33.55
CA ALA A 275 11.93 -22.51 34.32
C ALA A 275 11.49 -23.60 33.33
N LYS A 276 12.09 -24.79 33.31
CA LYS A 276 11.82 -25.97 34.16
C LYS A 276 10.32 -26.28 34.34
N ASP A 277 9.98 -27.43 33.76
CA ASP A 277 8.91 -28.38 34.10
C ASP A 277 7.63 -28.39 33.23
N ALA A 278 7.52 -29.53 32.52
CA ALA A 278 6.32 -30.33 32.15
C ALA A 278 5.20 -29.65 31.32
N CYS A 279 4.56 -30.29 30.33
CA CYS A 279 4.06 -31.66 30.25
C CYS A 279 3.63 -31.94 28.78
N HIS A 280 4.24 -32.89 28.05
CA HIS A 280 3.63 -34.13 27.52
C HIS A 280 2.17 -34.08 26.99
N LEU A 281 1.99 -34.47 25.71
CA LEU A 281 1.05 -35.49 25.17
C LEU A 281 1.07 -35.44 23.62
N ARG A 282 1.63 -36.44 22.92
CA ARG A 282 0.99 -37.60 22.26
C ARG A 282 -0.16 -37.31 21.28
N GLY A 283 0.10 -37.63 20.00
CA GLY A 283 -0.85 -38.27 19.09
C GLY A 283 -1.69 -37.34 18.22
N CYS A 284 -1.61 -37.53 16.90
CA CYS A 284 -2.49 -36.94 15.90
C CYS A 284 -3.98 -37.13 16.25
N ALA A 285 -4.74 -36.02 16.18
CA ALA A 285 -6.21 -35.85 16.11
C ALA A 285 -6.65 -34.76 17.10
N GLY A 286 -6.59 -33.49 16.70
CA GLY A 286 -6.96 -32.37 17.57
C GLY A 286 -7.37 -31.13 16.79
N SER A 287 -8.52 -30.58 17.14
CA SER A 287 -9.12 -29.31 16.69
C SER A 287 -8.07 -28.27 16.26
N GLN A 288 -8.03 -27.91 14.97
CA GLN A 288 -7.33 -26.68 14.56
C GLN A 288 -7.99 -25.51 15.28
N ARG A 289 -7.20 -24.51 15.70
CA ARG A 289 -7.68 -23.24 16.24
C ARG A 289 -7.33 -22.16 15.22
N VAL A 290 -8.33 -21.44 14.75
CA VAL A 290 -8.18 -20.40 13.71
C VAL A 290 -8.40 -19.04 14.34
N HIS A 291 -7.36 -18.21 14.34
CA HIS A 291 -7.43 -16.84 14.85
C HIS A 291 -7.63 -15.88 13.68
N LEU A 292 -8.78 -15.20 13.68
CA LEU A 292 -9.13 -14.16 12.73
C LEU A 292 -8.79 -12.81 13.36
N VAL A 293 -7.73 -12.16 12.86
CA VAL A 293 -7.41 -10.79 13.27
C VAL A 293 -8.25 -9.84 12.42
N THR A 294 -9.42 -9.46 12.93
CA THR A 294 -10.40 -8.58 12.25
C THR A 294 -11.01 -7.58 13.23
N SER A 295 -11.31 -6.36 12.79
CA SER A 295 -11.89 -5.30 13.65
C SER A 295 -13.42 -5.26 13.71
N GLU A 296 -14.17 -6.26 13.21
CA GLU A 296 -15.65 -6.19 13.10
C GLU A 296 -16.36 -7.51 13.45
N ALA A 297 -17.44 -7.40 14.23
CA ALA A 297 -18.23 -8.51 14.76
C ALA A 297 -18.99 -9.35 13.70
N GLN A 298 -19.14 -8.89 12.45
CA GLN A 298 -19.95 -9.56 11.42
C GLN A 298 -19.19 -10.69 10.67
N GLY A 299 -17.86 -10.76 10.76
CA GLY A 299 -17.09 -11.94 10.35
C GLY A 299 -17.30 -13.15 11.28
N ARG A 300 -17.83 -12.91 12.48
CA ARG A 300 -18.03 -13.91 13.54
C ARG A 300 -19.17 -14.88 13.23
N GLU A 301 -20.32 -14.40 12.72
CA GLU A 301 -21.45 -15.28 12.36
C GLU A 301 -21.16 -16.16 11.14
N ALA A 302 -20.39 -15.65 10.17
CA ALA A 302 -19.98 -16.44 9.01
C ALA A 302 -19.00 -17.56 9.39
N CYS A 303 -18.15 -17.35 10.40
CA CYS A 303 -17.14 -18.32 10.85
C CYS A 303 -17.65 -19.30 11.91
N ALA A 304 -18.59 -18.90 12.78
CA ALA A 304 -19.11 -19.73 13.86
C ALA A 304 -19.89 -20.98 13.39
N ASP A 305 -20.56 -20.90 12.24
CA ASP A 305 -21.32 -22.03 11.64
C ASP A 305 -20.45 -22.93 10.73
N LEU A 306 -19.17 -22.62 10.54
CA LEU A 306 -18.31 -23.22 9.50
C LEU A 306 -17.31 -24.26 9.98
N THR A 307 -17.17 -24.35 11.30
CA THR A 307 -16.06 -24.96 12.03
C THR A 307 -16.58 -26.07 12.92
N GLN A 308 -17.35 -27.03 12.37
CA GLN A 308 -17.66 -28.25 13.12
C GLN A 308 -16.34 -28.94 13.51
N GLY A 309 -15.92 -28.77 14.77
CA GLY A 309 -14.67 -29.28 15.33
C GLY A 309 -13.48 -28.32 15.36
N ILE A 310 -13.65 -27.01 15.14
CA ILE A 310 -12.60 -25.98 15.28
C ILE A 310 -13.08 -24.93 16.31
N GLN A 311 -12.38 -24.82 17.45
CA GLN A 311 -12.62 -23.74 18.41
C GLN A 311 -12.19 -22.40 17.81
N VAL A 312 -13.06 -21.39 17.88
CA VAL A 312 -12.78 -19.98 17.57
C VAL A 312 -12.74 -19.27 18.91
N ASP A 313 -11.55 -18.92 19.41
CA ASP A 313 -11.41 -18.22 20.68
C ASP A 313 -11.77 -16.72 20.51
N GLN A 314 -12.37 -16.14 21.55
CA GLN A 314 -12.85 -14.76 21.61
C GLN A 314 -11.69 -13.76 21.56
N GLU A 315 -11.97 -12.52 21.13
CA GLU A 315 -11.11 -11.36 21.42
C GLU A 315 -10.80 -11.31 22.92
N SER A 316 -9.54 -11.55 23.32
CA SER A 316 -9.05 -10.97 24.56
C SER A 316 -8.63 -9.52 24.30
N GLU A 317 -8.75 -8.68 25.32
CA GLU A 317 -8.34 -7.27 25.32
C GLU A 317 -6.81 -7.06 25.11
N ASP A 318 -6.09 -8.10 24.70
CA ASP A 318 -4.64 -8.21 24.71
C ASP A 318 -4.15 -8.90 23.42
N GLU A 319 -4.53 -8.35 22.25
CA GLU A 319 -4.08 -8.79 20.91
C GLU A 319 -2.55 -8.99 20.84
N GLU A 320 -1.79 -8.20 21.60
CA GLU A 320 -0.33 -8.30 21.71
C GLU A 320 0.12 -9.54 22.51
N ALA A 321 -0.61 -9.95 23.55
CA ALA A 321 -0.32 -11.14 24.34
C ALA A 321 -0.68 -12.44 23.60
N GLU A 322 -1.75 -12.43 22.80
CA GLU A 322 -2.13 -13.55 21.94
C GLU A 322 -1.21 -13.69 20.71
N LEU A 323 -0.83 -12.59 20.06
CA LEU A 323 0.23 -12.61 19.05
C LEU A 323 1.50 -13.19 19.68
N LYS A 324 1.92 -12.75 20.88
CA LYS A 324 3.06 -13.32 21.62
C LYS A 324 2.89 -14.80 22.00
N ALA A 325 1.67 -15.27 22.23
CA ALA A 325 1.37 -16.68 22.54
C ALA A 325 1.39 -17.59 21.31
N VAL A 326 0.90 -17.14 20.14
CA VAL A 326 1.04 -17.88 18.87
C VAL A 326 2.49 -17.80 18.36
N LEU A 327 3.15 -16.66 18.60
CA LEU A 327 4.57 -16.42 18.33
C LEU A 327 5.49 -16.99 19.42
N ASN A 328 5.00 -17.87 20.31
CA ASN A 328 5.81 -18.44 21.39
C ASN A 328 7.10 -19.00 20.77
N PRO A 329 8.28 -18.43 21.11
CA PRO A 329 9.53 -18.60 20.37
C PRO A 329 10.16 -19.99 20.49
N LEU A 330 9.39 -21.00 20.90
CA LEU A 330 9.85 -22.38 21.02
C LEU A 330 9.96 -23.09 19.67
N SER A 331 9.32 -22.56 18.62
CA SER A 331 9.35 -23.18 17.30
C SER A 331 10.25 -22.42 16.33
N PRO A 332 11.29 -23.07 15.76
CA PRO A 332 12.24 -22.42 14.86
C PRO A 332 11.66 -22.17 13.47
N THR A 333 10.42 -22.57 13.19
CA THR A 333 9.83 -22.59 11.85
C THR A 333 8.35 -22.19 11.88
N VAL A 334 7.94 -21.32 10.97
CA VAL A 334 6.54 -20.95 10.72
C VAL A 334 6.20 -21.19 9.25
N ALA A 335 4.99 -21.66 8.98
CA ALA A 335 4.49 -21.70 7.62
C ALA A 335 3.88 -20.34 7.27
N LEU A 336 4.16 -19.86 6.07
CA LEU A 336 3.66 -18.57 5.58
C LEU A 336 3.14 -18.72 4.16
N ASP A 337 2.04 -18.04 3.88
CA ASP A 337 1.52 -17.82 2.54
C ASP A 337 0.94 -16.40 2.48
N CYS A 338 0.85 -15.82 1.29
CA CYS A 338 0.13 -14.57 1.06
C CYS A 338 -0.77 -14.72 -0.17
N GLU A 339 -1.97 -14.16 -0.08
CA GLU A 339 -2.92 -14.17 -1.18
C GLU A 339 -3.39 -12.75 -1.51
N GLY A 340 -3.70 -12.49 -2.79
CA GLY A 340 -3.94 -11.12 -3.21
C GLY A 340 -4.39 -10.90 -4.64
N VAL A 341 -4.61 -9.63 -4.97
CA VAL A 341 -4.99 -9.18 -6.31
C VAL A 341 -3.73 -8.97 -7.13
N ARG A 342 -3.48 -9.88 -8.09
CA ARG A 342 -2.25 -9.91 -8.89
C ARG A 342 -1.01 -9.79 -8.00
N LEU A 343 -0.92 -10.66 -6.99
CA LEU A 343 0.13 -10.66 -5.98
C LEU A 343 1.52 -10.46 -6.61
N GLY A 344 2.31 -9.58 -6.00
CA GLY A 344 3.61 -9.16 -6.51
C GLY A 344 3.86 -7.67 -6.29
N ARG A 345 4.95 -7.16 -6.88
CA ARG A 345 5.39 -5.76 -6.71
C ARG A 345 4.33 -4.69 -6.95
N PHE A 346 3.60 -4.79 -8.06
CA PHE A 346 2.55 -3.82 -8.45
C PHE A 346 1.13 -4.31 -8.14
N GLY A 347 1.03 -5.40 -7.39
CA GLY A 347 -0.22 -6.01 -6.94
C GLY A 347 -0.71 -5.44 -5.63
N ARG A 348 -1.50 -6.25 -4.92
CA ARG A 348 -1.92 -5.98 -3.55
C ARG A 348 -2.04 -7.27 -2.74
N ILE A 349 -1.36 -7.35 -1.60
CA ILE A 349 -1.63 -8.40 -0.60
C ILE A 349 -3.02 -8.15 -0.01
N SER A 350 -3.86 -9.18 0.00
CA SER A 350 -5.23 -9.12 0.55
C SER A 350 -5.42 -10.06 1.72
N LEU A 351 -4.60 -11.09 1.87
CA LEU A 351 -4.62 -12.01 3.01
C LEU A 351 -3.18 -12.45 3.29
N LEU A 352 -2.85 -12.59 4.57
CA LEU A 352 -1.61 -13.21 5.05
C LEU A 352 -1.98 -14.39 5.95
N GLN A 353 -1.41 -15.55 5.66
CA GLN A 353 -1.70 -16.79 6.36
C GLN A 353 -0.44 -17.25 7.08
N LEU A 354 -0.54 -17.56 8.36
CA LEU A 354 0.60 -17.99 9.15
C LEU A 354 0.23 -19.17 10.03
N GLN A 355 1.02 -20.23 10.00
CA GLN A 355 0.86 -21.36 10.93
C GLN A 355 2.10 -21.50 11.82
N GLY A 356 1.87 -21.61 13.13
CA GLY A 356 2.91 -21.97 14.10
C GLY A 356 3.10 -23.49 14.21
N SER A 357 4.04 -23.94 15.04
CA SER A 357 4.31 -25.39 15.19
C SER A 357 3.22 -26.19 15.89
N GLU A 358 2.36 -25.53 16.66
CA GLU A 358 1.25 -26.18 17.38
C GLU A 358 -0.02 -26.32 16.52
N GLY A 359 0.09 -26.06 15.21
CA GLY A 359 -1.00 -26.24 14.25
C GLY A 359 -2.03 -25.10 14.22
N GLN A 360 -1.88 -24.10 15.11
CA GLN A 360 -2.68 -22.87 15.10
C GLN A 360 -2.41 -22.06 13.83
N VAL A 361 -3.48 -21.60 13.18
CA VAL A 361 -3.40 -20.79 11.95
C VAL A 361 -3.96 -19.39 12.23
N ILE A 362 -3.19 -18.37 11.85
CA ILE A 362 -3.60 -16.98 11.83
C ILE A 362 -3.94 -16.60 10.40
N LEU A 363 -5.13 -16.00 10.21
CA LEU A 363 -5.51 -15.32 8.98
C LEU A 363 -5.53 -13.80 9.22
N GLY A 364 -4.52 -13.11 8.72
CA GLY A 364 -4.41 -11.66 8.78
C GLY A 364 -5.08 -11.00 7.58
N ASP A 365 -6.11 -10.18 7.82
CA ASP A 365 -6.72 -9.36 6.77
C ASP A 365 -5.77 -8.23 6.34
N ALA A 366 -4.98 -8.48 5.29
CA ALA A 366 -3.99 -7.53 4.80
C ALA A 366 -4.59 -6.26 4.15
N LEU A 367 -5.91 -6.20 3.95
CA LEU A 367 -6.58 -4.96 3.51
C LEU A 367 -6.75 -3.96 4.66
N ARG A 368 -6.65 -4.42 5.91
CA ARG A 368 -6.73 -3.56 7.10
C ARG A 368 -5.37 -2.96 7.39
N THR A 369 -5.36 -1.66 7.69
CA THR A 369 -4.14 -0.91 7.99
C THR A 369 -3.42 -1.51 9.20
N GLY A 370 -2.09 -1.64 9.11
CA GLY A 370 -1.25 -2.10 10.22
C GLY A 370 -1.11 -3.62 10.33
N VAL A 371 -2.07 -4.41 9.85
CA VAL A 371 -2.06 -5.88 9.98
C VAL A 371 -0.78 -6.49 9.42
N VAL A 372 -0.43 -6.22 8.15
CA VAL A 372 0.79 -6.77 7.53
C VAL A 372 2.07 -6.31 8.26
N LYS A 373 2.09 -5.06 8.73
CA LYS A 373 3.24 -4.51 9.47
C LYS A 373 3.40 -5.15 10.84
N ALA A 374 2.32 -5.60 11.48
CA ALA A 374 2.40 -6.32 12.76
C ALA A 374 3.19 -7.64 12.65
N PHE A 375 3.21 -8.26 11.46
CA PHE A 375 4.01 -9.46 11.20
C PHE A 375 5.49 -9.17 10.90
N ALA A 376 5.89 -7.90 10.72
CA ALA A 376 7.25 -7.55 10.31
C ALA A 376 8.34 -8.14 11.23
N PRO A 377 8.24 -8.06 12.59
CA PRO A 377 9.26 -8.64 13.46
C PRO A 377 9.50 -10.14 13.23
N LEU A 378 8.45 -10.92 12.95
CA LEU A 378 8.56 -12.34 12.63
C LEU A 378 9.13 -12.53 11.21
N LEU A 379 8.61 -11.80 10.22
CA LEU A 379 8.98 -11.98 8.82
C LEU A 379 10.43 -11.59 8.55
N GLU A 380 10.92 -10.57 9.26
CA GLU A 380 12.29 -10.07 9.17
C GLU A 380 13.27 -10.77 10.13
N SER A 381 12.76 -11.56 11.09
CA SER A 381 13.60 -12.36 12.00
C SER A 381 14.46 -13.34 11.22
N ARG A 382 15.76 -13.40 11.55
CA ARG A 382 16.65 -14.45 11.04
C ARG A 382 16.56 -15.75 11.84
N GLN A 383 16.03 -15.68 13.05
CA GLN A 383 15.95 -16.82 13.98
C GLN A 383 14.75 -17.73 13.70
N ILE A 384 13.72 -17.19 13.04
CA ILE A 384 12.52 -17.93 12.68
C ILE A 384 12.57 -18.21 11.19
N VAL A 385 12.57 -19.48 10.82
CA VAL A 385 12.53 -19.90 9.41
C VAL A 385 11.09 -19.79 8.89
N LYS A 386 10.88 -19.06 7.80
CA LYS A 386 9.57 -18.99 7.11
C LYS A 386 9.55 -20.05 6.02
N VAL A 387 8.75 -21.09 6.22
CA VAL A 387 8.50 -22.14 5.23
C VAL A 387 7.38 -21.66 4.30
N ILE A 388 7.71 -21.54 3.01
CA ILE A 388 6.81 -20.99 1.98
C ILE A 388 6.91 -21.86 0.73
N HIS A 389 5.88 -21.86 -0.11
CA HIS A 389 5.94 -22.43 -1.45
C HIS A 389 6.01 -21.31 -2.50
N ASP A 390 7.09 -21.23 -3.28
CA ASP A 390 7.34 -20.18 -4.30
C ASP A 390 7.21 -18.73 -3.75
N CYS A 391 8.08 -18.36 -2.82
CA CYS A 391 8.04 -17.08 -2.09
C CYS A 391 8.32 -15.81 -2.93
N ARG A 392 8.44 -15.94 -4.26
CA ARG A 392 8.88 -14.86 -5.15
C ARG A 392 7.91 -13.69 -5.13
N GLU A 393 6.63 -13.94 -5.45
CA GLU A 393 5.64 -12.87 -5.49
C GLU A 393 5.26 -12.38 -4.09
N ASP A 394 5.29 -13.24 -3.07
CA ASP A 394 5.11 -12.88 -1.65
C ASP A 394 6.18 -11.89 -1.19
N SER A 395 7.46 -12.24 -1.42
CA SER A 395 8.59 -11.39 -1.04
C SER A 395 8.60 -10.07 -1.79
N ALA A 396 8.23 -10.07 -3.08
CA ALA A 396 8.08 -8.84 -3.86
C ALA A 396 6.96 -7.95 -3.33
N ALA A 397 5.81 -8.55 -2.99
CA ALA A 397 4.68 -7.81 -2.44
C ALA A 397 4.99 -7.23 -1.05
N LEU A 398 5.53 -8.04 -0.13
CA LEU A 398 5.88 -7.61 1.23
C LEU A 398 6.89 -6.45 1.22
N PHE A 399 7.91 -6.54 0.37
CA PHE A 399 8.95 -5.52 0.26
C PHE A 399 8.43 -4.21 -0.36
N HIS A 400 7.82 -4.28 -1.55
CA HIS A 400 7.43 -3.06 -2.28
C HIS A 400 6.18 -2.37 -1.71
N GLN A 401 5.28 -3.12 -1.07
CA GLN A 401 4.03 -2.58 -0.54
C GLN A 401 4.14 -2.21 0.95
N HIS A 402 4.99 -2.91 1.72
CA HIS A 402 5.05 -2.74 3.18
C HIS A 402 6.47 -2.50 3.74
N GLY A 403 7.52 -2.53 2.91
CA GLY A 403 8.91 -2.35 3.34
C GLY A 403 9.50 -3.53 4.11
N ILE A 404 8.81 -4.68 4.12
CA ILE A 404 9.18 -5.85 4.91
C ILE A 404 10.18 -6.71 4.14
N HIS A 405 11.32 -6.99 4.78
CA HIS A 405 12.36 -7.84 4.22
C HIS A 405 12.19 -9.28 4.71
N LEU A 406 11.59 -10.12 3.88
CA LEU A 406 11.45 -11.53 4.22
C LEU A 406 12.85 -12.20 4.36
N ARG A 407 13.22 -12.59 5.59
CA ARG A 407 14.52 -13.22 5.93
C ARG A 407 14.36 -14.69 6.30
N ALA A 408 15.44 -15.48 6.33
CA ALA A 408 15.43 -16.89 6.74
C ALA A 408 14.27 -17.69 6.09
N VAL A 409 14.21 -17.70 4.76
CA VAL A 409 13.15 -18.39 4.01
C VAL A 409 13.59 -19.80 3.67
N PHE A 410 12.69 -20.76 3.86
CA PHE A 410 12.77 -22.08 3.24
C PHE A 410 11.68 -22.17 2.17
N ASP A 411 12.09 -22.12 0.91
CA ASP A 411 11.19 -22.24 -0.23
C ASP A 411 11.11 -23.71 -0.66
N THR A 412 9.93 -24.30 -0.51
CA THR A 412 9.70 -25.73 -0.80
C THR A 412 9.84 -26.06 -2.28
N GLN A 413 9.44 -25.16 -3.19
CA GLN A 413 9.60 -25.34 -4.64
C GLN A 413 11.08 -25.25 -5.03
N ALA A 414 11.80 -24.26 -4.51
CA ALA A 414 13.22 -24.08 -4.79
C ALA A 414 14.05 -25.26 -4.26
N SER A 415 13.72 -25.76 -3.06
CA SER A 415 14.39 -26.91 -2.45
C SER A 415 14.13 -28.20 -3.23
N HIS A 416 12.89 -28.43 -3.67
CA HIS A 416 12.59 -29.55 -4.56
C HIS A 416 13.36 -29.47 -5.89
N ALA A 417 13.44 -28.29 -6.51
CA ALA A 417 14.22 -28.10 -7.75
C ALA A 417 15.71 -28.46 -7.58
N VAL A 418 16.30 -28.20 -6.40
CA VAL A 418 17.66 -28.64 -6.07
C VAL A 418 17.76 -30.18 -6.05
N LEU A 419 16.78 -30.86 -5.44
CA LEU A 419 16.75 -32.34 -5.40
C LEU A 419 16.61 -32.94 -6.81
N GLU A 420 15.73 -32.39 -7.64
CA GLU A 420 15.55 -32.83 -9.03
C GLU A 420 16.85 -32.70 -9.83
N LYS A 421 17.50 -31.53 -9.73
CA LYS A 421 18.79 -31.27 -10.41
C LYS A 421 19.88 -32.24 -9.96
N ARG A 422 19.95 -32.54 -8.67
CA ARG A 422 20.92 -33.51 -8.11
C ARG A 422 20.64 -34.93 -8.56
N ALA A 423 19.37 -35.27 -8.74
CA ALA A 423 18.99 -36.57 -9.30
C ALA A 423 19.20 -36.66 -10.83
N GLY A 424 19.80 -35.64 -11.46
CA GLY A 424 20.02 -35.58 -12.91
C GLY A 424 18.74 -35.40 -13.72
N ARG A 425 17.64 -35.00 -13.07
CA ARG A 425 16.36 -34.69 -13.72
C ARG A 425 16.29 -33.20 -14.04
N GLU A 426 15.54 -32.87 -15.07
CA GLU A 426 15.29 -31.49 -15.42
C GLU A 426 14.38 -30.86 -14.35
N ALA A 427 14.90 -29.82 -13.68
CA ALA A 427 14.12 -29.09 -12.69
C ALA A 427 12.92 -28.42 -13.36
N TYR A 428 11.78 -28.38 -12.67
CA TYR A 428 10.55 -27.72 -13.10
C TYR A 428 9.92 -26.94 -11.96
N GLN A 429 8.96 -26.07 -12.26
CA GLN A 429 8.18 -25.37 -11.24
C GLN A 429 7.07 -26.29 -10.71
N ALA A 430 7.41 -27.09 -9.71
CA ALA A 430 6.44 -27.93 -9.02
C ALA A 430 5.44 -27.07 -8.25
N SER A 431 4.15 -27.37 -8.43
CA SER A 431 3.06 -26.80 -7.64
C SER A 431 3.04 -27.38 -6.23
N ALA A 432 2.45 -26.64 -5.29
CA ALA A 432 2.29 -27.11 -3.91
C ALA A 432 1.58 -28.47 -3.87
N SER A 433 0.53 -28.64 -4.66
CA SER A 433 -0.24 -29.89 -4.78
C SER A 433 0.62 -31.08 -5.25
N GLU A 434 1.54 -30.88 -6.20
CA GLU A 434 2.45 -31.95 -6.64
C GLU A 434 3.41 -32.35 -5.53
N LEU A 435 3.96 -31.38 -4.80
CA LEU A 435 4.86 -31.68 -3.69
C LEU A 435 4.15 -32.38 -2.53
N LEU A 436 2.93 -31.96 -2.19
CA LEU A 436 2.11 -32.63 -1.18
C LEU A 436 1.82 -34.09 -1.56
N LYS A 437 1.51 -34.34 -2.82
CA LYS A 437 1.31 -35.70 -3.34
C LYS A 437 2.59 -36.53 -3.30
N GLN A 438 3.71 -35.96 -3.73
CA GLN A 438 4.99 -36.67 -3.84
C GLN A 438 5.61 -36.98 -2.48
N TYR A 439 5.59 -36.03 -1.55
CA TYR A 439 6.32 -36.14 -0.27
C TYR A 439 5.44 -36.55 0.91
N LEU A 440 4.13 -36.24 0.86
CA LEU A 440 3.19 -36.51 1.97
C LEU A 440 2.05 -37.47 1.57
N HIS A 441 1.97 -37.88 0.30
CA HIS A 441 0.88 -38.72 -0.22
C HIS A 441 -0.51 -38.14 -0.02
N ILE A 442 -0.61 -36.81 0.00
CA ILE A 442 -1.88 -36.07 0.08
C ILE A 442 -2.33 -35.75 -1.34
N GLU A 443 -3.50 -36.26 -1.73
CA GLU A 443 -4.07 -35.97 -3.05
C GLU A 443 -4.60 -34.53 -3.13
N PRO A 444 -4.44 -33.84 -4.27
CA PRO A 444 -4.95 -32.48 -4.44
C PRO A 444 -6.48 -32.46 -4.36
N GLU A 445 -7.03 -31.60 -3.52
CA GLU A 445 -8.47 -31.35 -3.51
C GLU A 445 -8.86 -30.61 -4.81
N GLN A 446 -9.69 -31.24 -5.65
CA GLN A 446 -10.23 -30.60 -6.85
C GLN A 446 -11.24 -29.53 -6.42
N THR A 447 -10.80 -28.28 -6.42
CA THR A 447 -11.65 -27.14 -6.06
C THR A 447 -12.00 -26.33 -7.31
N GLU A 448 -13.30 -26.19 -7.58
CA GLU A 448 -13.86 -25.24 -8.56
C GLU A 448 -13.37 -23.79 -8.34
N LEU A 449 -12.84 -23.52 -7.14
CA LEU A 449 -12.28 -22.26 -6.71
C LEU A 449 -11.09 -21.78 -7.54
N LYS A 450 -10.19 -22.67 -8.01
CA LYS A 450 -9.04 -22.25 -8.83
C LYS A 450 -9.50 -21.62 -10.15
N SER A 451 -10.54 -22.17 -10.76
CA SER A 451 -11.16 -21.61 -11.96
C SER A 451 -11.82 -20.25 -11.67
N ALA A 452 -12.49 -20.11 -10.54
CA ALA A 452 -13.08 -18.84 -10.12
C ALA A 452 -12.01 -17.76 -9.86
N MET A 453 -10.90 -18.10 -9.22
CA MET A 453 -9.76 -17.20 -8.98
C MET A 453 -9.12 -16.70 -10.30
N LEU A 454 -9.06 -17.58 -11.32
CA LEU A 454 -8.53 -17.21 -12.64
C LEU A 454 -9.45 -16.24 -13.40
N GLN A 455 -10.77 -16.40 -13.25
CA GLN A 455 -11.77 -15.55 -13.91
C GLN A 455 -11.93 -14.20 -13.22
N ASP A 456 -11.69 -14.13 -11.91
CA ASP A 456 -11.88 -12.94 -11.11
C ASP A 456 -10.63 -12.60 -10.29
N PRO A 457 -9.70 -11.81 -10.84
CA PRO A 457 -8.47 -11.42 -10.16
C PRO A 457 -8.71 -10.60 -8.88
N GLY A 458 -9.92 -10.04 -8.69
CA GLY A 458 -10.29 -9.24 -7.53
C GLY A 458 -10.86 -10.06 -6.37
N LEU A 459 -10.99 -11.37 -6.52
CA LEU A 459 -11.71 -12.24 -5.60
C LEU A 459 -11.20 -12.14 -4.14
N TRP A 460 -9.88 -12.12 -3.95
CA TRP A 460 -9.25 -12.00 -2.63
C TRP A 460 -9.45 -10.65 -1.95
N ALA A 461 -9.78 -9.59 -2.69
CA ALA A 461 -10.01 -8.26 -2.11
C ALA A 461 -11.45 -8.06 -1.61
N ARG A 462 -12.36 -8.99 -1.89
CA ARG A 462 -13.76 -8.88 -1.45
C ARG A 462 -13.89 -9.29 0.02
N ARG A 463 -14.79 -8.62 0.73
CA ARG A 463 -15.18 -8.96 2.09
C ARG A 463 -16.70 -9.09 2.20
N PRO A 464 -17.21 -10.04 3.01
CA PRO A 464 -16.46 -11.11 3.69
C PRO A 464 -15.86 -12.13 2.69
N LEU A 465 -14.81 -12.86 3.11
CA LEU A 465 -14.28 -13.97 2.31
C LEU A 465 -15.30 -15.11 2.25
N SER A 466 -15.37 -15.80 1.12
CA SER A 466 -16.24 -16.98 0.99
C SER A 466 -15.68 -18.15 1.80
N LYS A 467 -16.57 -19.08 2.17
CA LYS A 467 -16.24 -20.33 2.87
C LYS A 467 -15.13 -21.12 2.15
N GLY A 468 -15.20 -21.16 0.81
CA GLY A 468 -14.20 -21.81 -0.03
C GLY A 468 -12.84 -21.13 0.01
N LEU A 469 -12.80 -19.79 -0.02
CA LEU A 469 -11.54 -19.03 0.06
C LEU A 469 -10.85 -19.19 1.41
N VAL A 470 -11.62 -19.20 2.50
CA VAL A 470 -11.05 -19.43 3.84
C VAL A 470 -10.44 -20.83 3.94
N ARG A 471 -11.15 -21.88 3.48
CA ARG A 471 -10.60 -23.25 3.47
C ARG A 471 -9.34 -23.37 2.62
N TYR A 472 -9.35 -22.76 1.44
CA TYR A 472 -8.19 -22.73 0.56
C TYR A 472 -6.98 -22.07 1.26
N ALA A 473 -7.19 -20.91 1.90
CA ALA A 473 -6.15 -20.20 2.62
C ALA A 473 -5.60 -20.98 3.83
N LEU A 474 -6.45 -21.72 4.55
CA LEU A 474 -5.99 -22.59 5.63
C LEU A 474 -5.16 -23.76 5.09
N HIS A 475 -5.61 -24.36 3.99
CA HIS A 475 -4.93 -25.50 3.37
C HIS A 475 -3.55 -25.14 2.82
N SER A 476 -3.35 -23.90 2.32
CA SER A 476 -2.07 -23.48 1.73
C SER A 476 -0.89 -23.48 2.72
N VAL A 477 -1.16 -23.29 4.01
CA VAL A 477 -0.14 -23.32 5.07
C VAL A 477 -0.11 -24.63 5.86
N SER A 478 -1.24 -25.35 5.95
CA SER A 478 -1.45 -26.47 6.88
C SER A 478 -0.43 -27.63 6.79
N HIS A 479 0.18 -27.82 5.62
CA HIS A 479 1.09 -28.94 5.36
C HIS A 479 2.53 -28.52 5.12
N LEU A 480 2.84 -27.21 5.18
CA LEU A 480 4.17 -26.72 4.85
C LEU A 480 5.23 -27.18 5.85
N HIS A 481 4.92 -27.27 7.15
CA HIS A 481 5.88 -27.83 8.13
C HIS A 481 6.25 -29.27 7.85
N GLN A 482 5.25 -30.12 7.55
CA GLN A 482 5.47 -31.52 7.21
C GLN A 482 6.27 -31.65 5.91
N LEU A 483 5.93 -30.85 4.91
CA LEU A 483 6.63 -30.82 3.63
C LEU A 483 8.09 -30.37 3.80
N HIS A 484 8.35 -29.36 4.64
CA HIS A 484 9.68 -28.92 5.01
C HIS A 484 10.49 -30.06 5.65
N GLN A 485 9.91 -30.77 6.62
CA GLN A 485 10.57 -31.91 7.26
C GLN A 485 10.92 -33.02 6.25
N SER A 486 9.98 -33.38 5.37
CA SER A 486 10.21 -34.40 4.34
C SER A 486 11.29 -33.98 3.32
N LEU A 487 11.28 -32.72 2.87
CA LEU A 487 12.30 -32.20 1.95
C LEU A 487 13.69 -32.17 2.60
N VAL A 488 13.77 -31.74 3.86
CA VAL A 488 15.00 -31.75 4.65
C VAL A 488 15.53 -33.17 4.82
N ALA A 489 14.68 -34.13 5.14
CA ALA A 489 15.06 -35.54 5.26
C ALA A 489 15.62 -36.07 3.93
N ALA A 490 14.90 -35.84 2.83
CA ALA A 490 15.35 -36.23 1.49
C ALA A 490 16.69 -35.55 1.10
N GLY A 491 16.89 -34.29 1.48
CA GLY A 491 18.15 -33.58 1.28
C GLY A 491 19.31 -34.21 2.05
N LYS A 492 19.11 -34.53 3.33
CA LYS A 492 20.12 -35.18 4.18
C LYS A 492 20.50 -36.56 3.68
N GLU A 493 19.54 -37.35 3.20
CA GLU A 493 19.78 -38.67 2.60
C GLU A 493 20.58 -38.56 1.30
N ASN A 494 20.38 -37.49 0.54
CA ASN A 494 21.07 -37.28 -0.73
C ASN A 494 22.54 -36.87 -0.55
N SER A 495 22.83 -35.91 0.35
CA SER A 495 24.18 -35.34 0.49
C SER A 495 24.31 -34.39 1.70
N SER A 496 25.53 -34.25 2.22
CA SER A 496 25.86 -33.27 3.27
C SER A 496 25.70 -31.81 2.84
N THR A 497 25.77 -31.49 1.55
CA THR A 497 25.71 -30.10 1.03
C THR A 497 24.33 -29.70 0.50
N ALA A 498 23.36 -30.61 0.46
CA ALA A 498 22.03 -30.34 -0.11
C ALA A 498 21.29 -29.21 0.61
N LEU A 499 21.44 -29.13 1.93
CA LEU A 499 20.75 -28.15 2.77
C LEU A 499 21.30 -26.73 2.57
N GLU A 500 22.60 -26.59 2.32
CA GLU A 500 23.19 -25.30 1.93
C GLU A 500 22.68 -24.85 0.56
N GLU A 501 22.51 -25.78 -0.37
CA GLU A 501 21.92 -25.48 -1.67
C GLU A 501 20.44 -25.10 -1.57
N PHE A 502 19.67 -25.73 -0.67
CA PHE A 502 18.30 -25.30 -0.37
C PHE A 502 18.28 -23.87 0.17
N ALA A 503 19.18 -23.54 1.08
CA ALA A 503 19.28 -22.19 1.63
C ALA A 503 19.65 -21.16 0.54
N ARG A 504 20.64 -21.44 -0.30
CA ARG A 504 21.01 -20.58 -1.45
C ARG A 504 19.87 -20.44 -2.46
N ALA A 505 19.16 -21.52 -2.76
CA ALA A 505 18.02 -21.50 -3.68
C ALA A 505 16.84 -20.69 -3.12
N SER A 506 16.53 -20.87 -1.84
CA SER A 506 15.46 -20.14 -1.14
C SER A 506 15.77 -18.65 -1.00
N LYS A 507 17.03 -18.31 -0.69
CA LYS A 507 17.50 -16.91 -0.66
C LYS A 507 17.30 -16.22 -2.02
N ARG A 508 17.76 -16.86 -3.11
CA ARG A 508 17.57 -16.34 -4.47
C ARG A 508 16.11 -16.17 -4.85
N ALA A 509 15.22 -17.08 -4.40
CA ALA A 509 13.79 -16.93 -4.59
C ALA A 509 13.24 -15.68 -3.87
N ALA A 510 13.62 -15.46 -2.61
CA ALA A 510 13.20 -14.28 -1.84
C ALA A 510 13.80 -12.96 -2.38
N GLU A 511 14.95 -13.02 -3.05
CA GLU A 511 15.60 -11.86 -3.67
C GLU A 511 14.97 -11.47 -5.01
N TYR A 512 14.04 -12.27 -5.54
CA TYR A 512 13.19 -11.87 -6.66
C TYR A 512 12.56 -10.48 -6.45
N ARG A 513 12.30 -10.09 -5.19
CA ARG A 513 11.83 -8.75 -4.82
C ARG A 513 12.65 -7.60 -5.43
N VAL A 514 13.96 -7.74 -5.65
CA VAL A 514 14.80 -6.66 -6.21
C VAL A 514 14.94 -6.71 -7.73
N LEU A 515 14.46 -7.78 -8.38
CA LEU A 515 14.49 -7.92 -9.83
C LEU A 515 13.75 -6.74 -10.49
N ASN A 516 14.40 -6.06 -11.44
CA ASN A 516 13.85 -4.91 -12.17
C ASN A 516 13.33 -3.77 -11.28
N SER A 517 13.82 -3.66 -10.04
CA SER A 517 13.39 -2.64 -9.06
C SER A 517 13.64 -1.20 -9.53
N ASN A 518 14.59 -0.99 -10.45
CA ASN A 518 14.87 0.27 -11.11
C ASN A 518 13.70 0.82 -11.95
N PHE A 519 12.73 -0.02 -12.36
CA PHE A 519 11.56 0.45 -13.11
C PHE A 519 10.45 0.91 -12.16
N PRO A 520 9.98 2.17 -12.25
CA PRO A 520 8.96 2.69 -11.33
C PRO A 520 7.55 2.15 -11.62
N THR A 521 7.28 1.69 -12.84
CA THR A 521 5.97 1.18 -13.26
C THR A 521 6.08 0.00 -14.20
N ALA A 522 5.09 -0.89 -14.21
CA ALA A 522 5.00 -2.00 -15.17
C ALA A 522 4.99 -1.51 -16.63
N GLN A 523 4.41 -0.34 -16.90
CA GLN A 523 4.37 0.29 -18.22
C GLN A 523 5.76 0.74 -18.68
N SER A 524 6.56 1.33 -17.79
CA SER A 524 7.91 1.77 -18.13
C SER A 524 8.81 0.62 -18.58
N MET A 525 8.62 -0.55 -17.98
CA MET A 525 9.36 -1.77 -18.32
C MET A 525 8.89 -2.41 -19.63
N ALA A 526 7.65 -2.14 -20.06
CA ALA A 526 7.05 -2.74 -21.25
C ALA A 526 7.35 -1.97 -22.56
N LYS A 527 8.19 -0.93 -22.54
CA LYS A 527 8.53 -0.18 -23.75
C LYS A 527 9.46 -1.02 -24.64
N ILE A 528 9.17 -1.07 -25.95
CA ILE A 528 10.04 -1.74 -26.94
C ILE A 528 11.46 -1.14 -26.87
N GLY A 529 12.47 -2.00 -26.93
CA GLY A 529 13.89 -1.63 -26.77
C GLY A 529 14.37 -1.59 -25.32
N THR A 530 13.47 -1.73 -24.33
CA THR A 530 13.86 -1.73 -22.92
C THR A 530 14.67 -2.98 -22.59
N ARG A 531 15.83 -2.77 -21.94
CA ARG A 531 16.66 -3.86 -21.41
C ARG A 531 16.20 -4.19 -19.99
N LEU A 532 15.93 -5.46 -19.71
CA LEU A 532 15.43 -5.92 -18.42
C LEU A 532 15.96 -7.32 -18.10
N TRP A 533 16.02 -7.65 -16.82
CA TRP A 533 16.37 -9.01 -16.38
C TRP A 533 15.12 -9.87 -16.32
N ALA A 534 15.21 -11.10 -16.80
CA ALA A 534 14.09 -12.03 -16.86
C ALA A 534 14.49 -13.39 -16.27
N LEU A 535 13.69 -13.89 -15.33
CA LEU A 535 13.90 -15.20 -14.70
C LEU A 535 13.17 -16.27 -15.51
N VAL A 536 13.87 -17.27 -16.01
CA VAL A 536 13.23 -18.36 -16.77
C VAL A 536 12.36 -19.21 -15.86
N ALA A 537 11.06 -19.24 -16.15
CA ALA A 537 10.05 -19.86 -15.31
C ALA A 537 9.57 -21.21 -15.87
N SER A 538 9.32 -21.28 -17.18
CA SER A 538 8.91 -22.52 -17.84
C SER A 538 9.36 -22.55 -19.29
N ARG A 539 9.64 -23.75 -19.80
CA ARG A 539 9.99 -24.01 -21.19
C ARG A 539 9.08 -25.07 -21.78
N THR A 540 8.59 -24.82 -22.99
CA THR A 540 8.03 -25.84 -23.88
C THR A 540 8.77 -25.79 -25.22
N ALA A 541 8.44 -26.69 -26.15
CA ALA A 541 9.07 -26.73 -27.47
C ALA A 541 8.84 -25.44 -28.30
N ASP A 542 7.73 -24.74 -28.03
CA ASP A 542 7.23 -23.61 -28.80
C ASP A 542 7.27 -22.25 -28.06
N LYS A 543 7.58 -22.24 -26.76
CA LYS A 543 7.67 -20.99 -25.98
C LYS A 543 8.54 -21.10 -24.72
N LEU A 544 9.04 -19.95 -24.29
CA LEU A 544 9.66 -19.73 -22.99
C LEU A 544 8.84 -18.69 -22.23
N LEU A 545 8.46 -18.99 -20.99
CA LEU A 545 7.83 -18.01 -20.09
C LEU A 545 8.84 -17.56 -19.04
N LEU A 546 8.86 -16.26 -18.77
CA LEU A 546 9.82 -15.62 -17.87
C LEU A 546 9.10 -14.74 -16.85
N LYS A 547 9.52 -14.82 -15.59
CA LYS A 547 9.08 -13.94 -14.49
C LYS A 547 9.90 -12.65 -14.51
N LEU A 548 9.24 -11.50 -14.39
CA LEU A 548 9.86 -10.17 -14.56
C LEU A 548 9.78 -9.27 -13.32
N ASN A 549 9.09 -9.71 -12.26
CA ASN A 549 8.75 -8.89 -11.09
C ASN A 549 8.03 -7.58 -11.44
N ALA A 550 7.06 -7.68 -12.35
CA ALA A 550 6.39 -6.51 -12.91
C ALA A 550 4.88 -6.67 -13.11
N GLY A 551 4.28 -7.70 -12.52
CA GLY A 551 2.86 -8.03 -12.74
C GLY A 551 2.53 -8.37 -14.19
N ARG A 552 3.54 -8.73 -14.99
CA ARG A 552 3.48 -9.12 -16.40
C ARG A 552 4.36 -10.32 -16.63
N VAL A 553 4.01 -11.13 -17.63
CA VAL A 553 4.74 -12.34 -17.99
C VAL A 553 5.62 -12.06 -19.20
N GLY A 554 6.92 -12.33 -19.09
CA GLY A 554 7.82 -12.33 -20.24
C GLY A 554 7.60 -13.57 -21.09
N MET A 555 7.60 -13.41 -22.41
CA MET A 555 7.38 -14.52 -23.33
C MET A 555 8.34 -14.46 -24.51
N VAL A 556 8.96 -15.60 -24.82
CA VAL A 556 9.72 -15.83 -26.04
C VAL A 556 8.97 -16.89 -26.83
N SER A 557 8.47 -16.56 -28.02
CA SER A 557 7.61 -17.46 -28.80
C SER A 557 7.97 -17.54 -30.28
N THR A 558 8.89 -16.72 -30.78
CA THR A 558 9.32 -16.80 -32.18
C THR A 558 10.44 -17.85 -32.31
N PRO A 559 10.46 -18.67 -33.38
CA PRO A 559 11.50 -19.67 -33.56
C PRO A 559 12.92 -19.08 -33.54
N GLY A 560 13.10 -17.88 -34.11
CA GLY A 560 14.38 -17.16 -34.09
C GLY A 560 14.83 -16.81 -32.68
N ALA A 561 13.96 -16.24 -31.86
CA ALA A 561 14.28 -15.90 -30.48
C ALA A 561 14.49 -17.16 -29.63
N LEU A 562 13.65 -18.19 -29.75
CA LEU A 562 13.83 -19.45 -29.02
C LEU A 562 15.18 -20.12 -29.26
N ARG A 563 15.71 -20.04 -30.50
CA ARG A 563 17.05 -20.54 -30.82
C ARG A 563 18.15 -19.87 -29.99
N ARG A 564 17.99 -18.59 -29.62
CA ARG A 564 18.93 -17.82 -28.79
C ARG A 564 18.85 -18.11 -27.29
N PHE A 565 17.85 -18.88 -26.85
CA PHE A 565 17.73 -19.29 -25.45
C PHE A 565 18.10 -20.76 -25.24
N LYS A 566 18.54 -21.52 -26.26
CA LYS A 566 18.68 -22.99 -26.21
C LYS A 566 19.42 -23.52 -24.98
N GLU A 567 20.49 -22.86 -24.58
CA GLU A 567 21.38 -23.19 -23.46
C GLU A 567 20.86 -22.75 -22.08
N VAL A 568 19.79 -21.96 -22.03
CA VAL A 568 19.23 -21.42 -20.78
C VAL A 568 18.37 -22.46 -20.08
N GLN A 569 18.59 -22.62 -18.77
CA GLN A 569 17.87 -23.55 -17.89
C GLN A 569 16.77 -22.86 -17.09
N LEU A 570 15.83 -23.63 -16.53
CA LEU A 570 14.85 -23.07 -15.60
C LEU A 570 15.55 -22.50 -14.37
N GLY A 571 15.09 -21.32 -13.93
CA GLY A 571 15.68 -20.58 -12.83
C GLY A 571 16.85 -19.66 -13.21
N ASP A 572 17.32 -19.71 -14.46
CA ASP A 572 18.36 -18.77 -14.92
C ASP A 572 17.81 -17.34 -15.05
N LEU A 573 18.66 -16.36 -14.72
CA LEU A 573 18.41 -14.95 -15.00
C LEU A 573 19.09 -14.56 -16.31
N VAL A 574 18.30 -14.04 -17.24
CA VAL A 574 18.78 -13.64 -18.57
C VAL A 574 18.49 -12.16 -18.78
N LEU A 575 19.46 -11.43 -19.32
CA LEU A 575 19.25 -10.07 -19.79
C LEU A 575 18.52 -10.11 -21.14
N CYS A 576 17.38 -9.46 -21.21
CA CYS A 576 16.49 -9.47 -22.37
C CYS A 576 16.23 -8.05 -22.85
N CYS A 577 15.85 -7.94 -24.13
CA CYS A 577 15.29 -6.74 -24.71
C CYS A 577 13.79 -6.95 -25.00
N VAL A 578 12.98 -5.93 -24.74
CA VAL A 578 11.55 -5.96 -25.07
C VAL A 578 11.37 -5.79 -26.57
N SER A 579 10.84 -6.82 -27.23
CA SER A 579 10.54 -6.81 -28.67
C SER A 579 9.10 -6.41 -28.98
N GLY A 580 8.20 -6.55 -28.00
CA GLY A 580 6.79 -6.19 -28.17
C GLY A 580 5.96 -6.40 -26.91
N VAL A 581 4.68 -6.06 -26.99
CA VAL A 581 3.72 -6.26 -25.91
C VAL A 581 2.41 -6.78 -26.49
N SER A 582 1.74 -7.69 -25.79
CA SER A 582 0.40 -8.15 -26.18
C SER A 582 -0.64 -7.02 -26.08
N LEU A 583 -1.76 -7.15 -26.82
CA LEU A 583 -2.83 -6.15 -26.83
C LEU A 583 -3.44 -5.90 -25.44
N ASP A 584 -3.53 -6.95 -24.62
CA ASP A 584 -4.01 -6.87 -23.23
C ASP A 584 -2.94 -6.40 -22.23
N GLY A 585 -1.70 -6.20 -22.68
CA GLY A 585 -0.56 -5.80 -21.86
C GLY A 585 -0.03 -6.90 -20.92
N ARG A 586 -0.64 -8.09 -20.91
CA ARG A 586 -0.30 -9.18 -19.98
C ARG A 586 1.05 -9.82 -20.29
N TYR A 587 1.38 -9.93 -21.58
CA TYR A 587 2.62 -10.53 -22.07
C TYR A 587 3.54 -9.45 -22.62
N ILE A 588 4.80 -9.53 -22.22
CA ILE A 588 5.91 -8.78 -22.82
C ILE A 588 6.68 -9.77 -23.67
N TYR A 589 6.72 -9.54 -24.97
CA TYR A 589 7.54 -10.33 -25.88
C TYR A 589 9.00 -9.93 -25.69
N LEU A 590 9.84 -10.93 -25.47
CA LEU A 590 11.25 -10.74 -25.17
C LEU A 590 12.11 -11.37 -26.26
N ASP A 591 13.25 -10.73 -26.46
CA ASP A 591 14.39 -11.32 -27.13
C ASP A 591 15.59 -11.32 -26.19
N ARG A 592 16.55 -12.21 -26.46
CA ARG A 592 17.80 -12.19 -25.70
C ARG A 592 18.57 -10.94 -26.09
N TYR A 593 19.04 -10.20 -25.09
CA TYR A 593 19.93 -9.08 -25.34
C TYR A 593 21.34 -9.60 -25.61
N ASP A 594 21.97 -9.08 -26.65
CA ASP A 594 23.37 -9.33 -27.01
C ASP A 594 24.02 -7.98 -27.34
N HIS A 595 25.18 -7.71 -26.73
CA HIS A 595 25.93 -6.46 -26.93
C HIS A 595 26.47 -6.34 -28.36
N ASP A 596 26.88 -7.45 -28.95
CA ASP A 596 27.48 -7.48 -30.30
C ASP A 596 26.41 -7.42 -31.41
N TRP A 597 25.15 -7.70 -31.05
CA TRP A 597 24.03 -7.84 -31.97
C TRP A 597 22.77 -7.10 -31.46
N ASP A 598 22.88 -5.80 -31.17
CA ASP A 598 21.72 -4.98 -30.76
C ASP A 598 20.82 -4.64 -31.96
N PHE A 599 19.82 -5.48 -32.21
CA PHE A 599 18.84 -5.32 -33.30
C PHE A 599 17.96 -4.05 -33.19
N PHE A 600 17.99 -3.36 -32.05
CA PHE A 600 17.13 -2.22 -31.73
C PHE A 600 17.88 -0.87 -31.77
N ASP A 601 19.20 -0.88 -31.94
CA ASP A 601 19.96 0.28 -32.39
C ASP A 601 20.01 0.29 -33.93
N HIS A 602 19.33 1.28 -34.53
CA HIS A 602 19.26 1.42 -35.98
C HIS A 602 20.62 1.68 -36.64
N GLN A 603 21.63 2.13 -35.89
CA GLN A 603 22.97 2.39 -36.41
C GLN A 603 23.85 1.13 -36.45
N LEU A 604 23.54 0.12 -35.63
CA LEU A 604 24.34 -1.10 -35.47
C LEU A 604 23.68 -2.36 -36.02
N ARG A 605 22.52 -2.24 -36.69
CA ARG A 605 21.81 -3.39 -37.26
C ARG A 605 22.69 -4.13 -38.29
N PRO A 606 23.12 -5.38 -38.02
CA PRO A 606 23.98 -6.10 -38.93
C PRO A 606 23.20 -6.63 -40.15
N ALA A 607 23.88 -6.70 -41.29
CA ALA A 607 23.26 -7.00 -42.59
C ALA A 607 22.81 -8.47 -42.76
N GLN A 608 23.22 -9.39 -41.89
CA GLN A 608 22.85 -10.81 -41.92
C GLN A 608 22.65 -11.36 -40.49
N GLU A 609 21.71 -12.30 -40.32
CA GLU A 609 21.56 -13.04 -39.06
C GLU A 609 22.81 -13.92 -38.83
N PRO A 610 23.43 -13.89 -37.63
CA PRO A 610 24.61 -14.72 -37.36
C PRO A 610 24.25 -16.21 -37.31
N GLU A 611 25.19 -17.06 -37.71
CA GLU A 611 25.07 -18.51 -37.60
C GLU A 611 24.94 -18.95 -36.13
N VAL A 612 24.20 -20.06 -35.92
CA VAL A 612 23.88 -20.65 -34.61
C VAL A 612 25.16 -21.18 -33.94
N GLY A 613 25.93 -20.27 -33.34
CA GLY A 613 27.23 -20.56 -32.73
C GLY A 613 28.13 -19.35 -32.52
N ALA A 614 27.82 -18.20 -33.13
CA ALA A 614 28.59 -16.96 -33.00
C ALA A 614 28.21 -16.08 -31.78
N TYR A 615 27.18 -16.46 -31.02
CA TYR A 615 26.84 -15.82 -29.76
C TYR A 615 27.95 -16.12 -28.75
N GLY A 616 28.74 -15.10 -28.37
CA GLY A 616 30.02 -15.23 -27.67
C GLY A 616 29.94 -16.09 -26.40
N ARG A 617 30.91 -17.00 -26.26
CA ARG A 617 31.08 -17.91 -25.10
C ARG A 617 31.48 -17.18 -23.79
N GLU A 618 31.59 -15.86 -23.78
CA GLU A 618 32.19 -15.10 -22.66
C GLU A 618 31.21 -14.30 -21.80
N HIS A 619 29.90 -14.36 -22.05
CA HIS A 619 28.94 -13.74 -21.11
C HIS A 619 28.53 -14.74 -20.04
N ARG A 620 29.30 -14.75 -18.94
CA ARG A 620 29.02 -15.49 -17.70
C ARG A 620 27.51 -15.53 -17.43
N PHE A 621 26.94 -16.74 -17.39
CA PHE A 621 25.68 -17.01 -16.71
C PHE A 621 25.77 -16.39 -15.31
N ARG A 622 25.06 -15.29 -15.05
CA ARG A 622 24.91 -14.83 -13.67
C ARG A 622 23.86 -15.73 -13.04
N THR A 623 24.31 -16.75 -12.31
CA THR A 623 23.46 -17.56 -11.42
C THR A 623 22.88 -16.75 -10.25
N SER A 624 23.31 -15.50 -10.07
CA SER A 624 22.68 -14.51 -9.20
C SER A 624 23.01 -13.06 -9.62
N LEU A 625 22.03 -12.16 -9.45
CA LEU A 625 22.24 -10.72 -9.21
C LEU A 625 22.42 -10.44 -7.70
N PHE A 626 22.49 -11.50 -6.91
CA PHE A 626 22.13 -11.52 -5.51
C PHE A 626 23.25 -12.16 -4.67
N SER A 627 23.47 -11.73 -3.42
CA SER A 627 24.68 -12.12 -2.66
C SER A 627 24.70 -13.63 -2.39
N ASP A 628 25.88 -14.25 -2.40
CA ASP A 628 26.05 -15.69 -2.19
C ASP A 628 26.04 -16.11 -0.70
N ASP A 629 25.92 -15.16 0.22
CA ASP A 629 26.01 -15.42 1.67
C ASP A 629 24.82 -16.25 2.18
N VAL A 630 25.09 -17.40 2.79
CA VAL A 630 24.07 -18.29 3.36
C VAL A 630 23.71 -17.83 4.77
N ASP A 631 22.43 -17.72 5.10
CA ASP A 631 21.97 -17.41 6.46
C ASP A 631 22.35 -18.59 7.40
N PRO A 632 23.24 -18.40 8.40
CA PRO A 632 23.71 -19.48 9.28
C PRO A 632 22.58 -20.15 10.09
N LEU A 633 21.42 -19.50 10.24
CA LEU A 633 20.31 -20.03 11.02
C LEU A 633 19.50 -21.09 10.27
N LEU A 634 19.50 -21.08 8.93
CA LEU A 634 18.98 -22.19 8.12
C LEU A 634 19.80 -23.49 8.32
N GLN A 635 21.08 -23.37 8.67
CA GLN A 635 21.92 -24.51 9.03
C GLN A 635 21.62 -25.03 10.45
N ARG A 636 21.27 -24.13 11.39
CA ARG A 636 21.00 -24.44 12.80
C ARG A 636 19.59 -24.96 13.10
N GLY A 637 18.64 -24.82 12.17
CA GLY A 637 17.29 -25.42 12.24
C GLY A 637 17.25 -26.95 12.11
N LEU A 638 18.42 -27.61 12.07
CA LEU A 638 18.57 -29.04 11.90
C LEU A 638 19.32 -29.61 13.12
N PRO A 639 18.66 -30.39 13.99
CA PRO A 639 19.38 -31.05 15.07
C PRO A 639 20.42 -32.01 14.44
N GLY A 640 21.71 -31.78 14.74
CA GLY A 640 22.76 -32.79 14.50
C GLY A 640 24.09 -32.40 13.82
N LEU A 641 24.46 -31.13 13.66
CA LEU A 641 25.82 -30.78 13.20
C LEU A 641 26.40 -29.59 13.98
N GLN A 642 27.34 -29.89 14.89
CA GLN A 642 28.27 -28.90 15.43
C GLN A 642 29.47 -28.80 14.48
N MET A 643 29.70 -27.62 13.92
CA MET A 643 31.02 -27.19 13.48
C MET A 643 31.24 -25.75 13.94
N GLU A 644 32.43 -25.51 14.48
CA GLU A 644 32.84 -24.28 15.15
C GLU A 644 32.76 -23.08 14.20
N ALA A 645 32.11 -22.02 14.67
CA ALA A 645 32.10 -20.73 14.00
C ALA A 645 33.46 -20.06 14.22
N THR A 646 34.18 -19.77 13.15
CA THR A 646 35.24 -18.76 13.17
C THR A 646 34.67 -17.45 12.64
N ASP A 647 34.67 -16.45 13.51
CA ASP A 647 34.24 -15.08 13.27
C ASP A 647 34.96 -14.43 12.08
N ALA A 648 34.21 -13.75 11.20
CA ALA A 648 34.61 -12.47 10.60
C ALA A 648 33.49 -11.89 9.72
N TRP A 649 33.42 -10.54 9.72
CA TRP A 649 32.76 -9.62 8.77
C TRP A 649 31.37 -9.08 9.12
N ASP A 650 31.38 -8.13 10.07
CA ASP A 650 30.61 -6.89 9.94
C ASP A 650 31.35 -5.97 8.95
N ALA A 651 30.67 -5.50 7.91
CA ALA A 651 31.11 -4.33 7.15
C ALA A 651 29.97 -3.30 7.15
N SER A 652 30.28 -2.12 7.68
CA SER A 652 29.39 -0.96 7.77
C SER A 652 29.24 -0.24 6.41
N PRO A 653 28.24 0.64 6.25
CA PRO A 653 27.90 1.26 4.95
C PRO A 653 28.86 2.38 4.47
N GLU A 654 30.13 2.36 4.85
CA GLU A 654 31.09 3.43 4.52
C GLU A 654 32.15 3.02 3.47
N ASP A 655 32.16 1.77 3.00
CA ASP A 655 33.15 1.28 2.00
C ASP A 655 32.66 1.30 0.54
N LEU A 656 31.64 2.10 0.22
CA LEU A 656 31.18 2.34 -1.16
C LEU A 656 31.59 3.75 -1.63
N ASP A 657 32.89 4.01 -1.74
CA ASP A 657 33.38 5.03 -2.66
C ASP A 657 34.76 4.69 -3.25
N ALA A 658 34.96 5.10 -4.50
CA ALA A 658 36.18 5.09 -5.30
C ALA A 658 36.69 3.74 -5.87
N SER A 659 36.16 3.36 -7.04
CA SER A 659 37.02 2.98 -8.19
C SER A 659 36.23 2.97 -9.50
N VAL A 660 36.20 4.11 -10.19
CA VAL A 660 35.93 4.19 -11.64
C VAL A 660 37.24 3.83 -12.35
N PRO A 661 37.29 2.79 -13.19
CA PRO A 661 38.44 2.61 -14.07
C PRO A 661 38.37 3.65 -15.18
N GLU A 662 39.30 4.60 -15.16
CA GLU A 662 39.67 5.41 -16.31
C GLU A 662 40.13 4.51 -17.46
N GLY A 663 39.71 4.86 -18.68
CA GLY A 663 40.29 4.33 -19.91
C GLY A 663 39.23 3.91 -20.91
N PHE A 664 38.87 4.82 -21.82
CA PHE A 664 38.90 4.65 -23.27
C PHE A 664 38.39 5.96 -23.90
N GLU A 665 39.33 6.87 -24.19
CA GLU A 665 39.18 7.90 -25.22
C GLU A 665 39.40 7.23 -26.59
N ASP A 666 38.39 7.21 -27.44
CA ASP A 666 38.34 7.78 -28.81
C ASP A 666 36.99 7.50 -29.46
#